data_AF-A0A923Z9M2-F1
#
_entry.id   AF-A0A923Z9M2-F1
#
_cell.length_a   1.000
_cell.length_b   1.000
_cell.length_c   1.000
_cell.angle_alpha   90.00
_cell.angle_beta   90.00
_cell.angle_gamma   90.00
#
_symmetry.space_group_name_H-M   'P 1'
#
loop_
_entity.id
_entity.type
_entity.pdbx_description
1 polymer ?
#
loop_
_entity_poly.entity_id
_entity_poly.type
_entity_poly.pdbx_seq_one_letter_code
_entity_poly.pdbx_strand_id
1 'polypeptide(L)'
;MRTGFQQPGGLMTVSSPFADDDLLLDAMEGSEGISELFKFNLHMRSGSTSLSAATIVGKTMTVTLEIEGGVKRYVTGMVSRFVQSGYDREFASYEAELVPMLWLLTLSRDRKIYQAKSVADIIKAVLTEFAITFDAKLTQTYTALDYCVQYDETAFDFICRLMEQSGIFYFFTFSSSGHTMVLGDAPSNFLACSGAATARFFPRTGMENAIDTVSRFAQESGIAVKKATVNDYDFINPSTSLEGTHSAAAGSGEVVEFATGHLSVSAASAIAKLRVEASQVASNVLRGDSFCYPFTAGTKFTLADHFVSSLNASFVLRRVHHTAHDDLYTNSFEAFPATVPFRPPVQTARPRAVGCETALVVGPQGEEIWTDSHGRIKVEFPWDRDGVKDDKSSTWIRVAQSVAGKGFGALFLPRVGQEVVITYLNGDPDRPLVTGCVYNGENATPATLPANQTQTIIRTRSSKQGTAGNELRFEDKKDAEELYLHAQKDMLVEIENALTTTIKKGAETHTLEEGDRTTELKKGKETHKVKGTRTLDVTGDESHTNAAAFKHTVAGDYNLTIDGKLTITVTGAISIKSSAAISQEAGTTFLADAGTAFTAKAGTELTNQAGTNLTNKAGLKLVNQASLQMDNKAPIINSKADAMHTVEAGALLTLKGALAKLN
;
A
#
# COMPACT_ATOMS: atom_id res chain seq x y z
N MET A 1 12.67 37.11 -62.28
CA MET A 1 11.40 36.59 -62.86
C MET A 1 11.74 35.31 -63.60
N ARG A 2 11.37 34.14 -63.06
CA ARG A 2 11.72 32.82 -63.61
C ARG A 2 11.12 32.67 -65.02
N THR A 3 11.96 32.53 -66.05
CA THR A 3 11.54 32.34 -67.44
C THR A 3 11.56 30.85 -67.78
N GLY A 4 10.48 30.13 -67.45
CA GLY A 4 10.33 28.71 -67.76
C GLY A 4 9.71 27.88 -66.63
N PHE A 5 9.17 26.71 -66.98
CA PHE A 5 8.56 25.72 -66.07
C PHE A 5 9.63 24.77 -65.52
N GLN A 6 10.70 25.29 -64.92
CA GLN A 6 11.76 24.50 -64.31
C GLN A 6 12.25 25.18 -63.02
N GLN A 7 12.49 24.39 -61.96
CA GLN A 7 13.03 24.87 -60.68
C GLN A 7 14.48 25.43 -60.66
N PRO A 8 15.44 25.07 -61.54
CA PRO A 8 16.83 25.42 -61.29
C PRO A 8 17.10 26.93 -61.46
N GLY A 9 17.69 27.55 -60.44
CA GLY A 9 18.28 28.89 -60.54
C GLY A 9 17.68 29.98 -59.66
N GLY A 10 16.81 29.68 -58.69
CA GLY A 10 16.31 30.64 -57.70
C GLY A 10 16.71 30.29 -56.26
N LEU A 11 16.52 31.24 -55.34
CA LEU A 11 16.85 31.12 -53.91
C LEU A 11 16.26 29.86 -53.23
N MET A 12 15.07 29.44 -53.65
CA MET A 12 14.29 28.34 -53.07
C MET A 12 13.96 27.26 -54.10
N THR A 13 14.23 26.00 -53.74
CA THR A 13 13.75 24.82 -54.47
C THR A 13 13.02 23.85 -53.52
N VAL A 14 12.15 22.99 -54.06
CA VAL A 14 11.39 22.02 -53.27
C VAL A 14 11.49 20.63 -53.89
N SER A 15 11.82 19.64 -53.06
CA SER A 15 11.75 18.22 -53.40
C SER A 15 10.53 17.61 -52.70
N SER A 16 9.67 16.93 -53.48
CA SER A 16 8.41 16.36 -53.01
C SER A 16 8.21 14.93 -53.53
N PRO A 17 7.20 14.18 -53.05
CA PRO A 17 6.86 12.86 -53.59
C PRO A 17 6.28 12.86 -55.02
N PHE A 18 5.99 14.04 -55.59
CA PHE A 18 5.56 14.17 -57.00
C PHE A 18 6.75 14.15 -57.96
N ALA A 19 6.49 14.22 -59.27
CA ALA A 19 7.58 14.28 -60.24
C ALA A 19 8.37 15.60 -60.12
N ASP A 20 9.61 15.58 -60.56
CA ASP A 20 10.43 16.80 -60.63
C ASP A 20 9.67 17.88 -61.43
N ASP A 21 9.74 19.13 -60.95
CA ASP A 21 9.04 20.30 -61.50
C ASP A 21 7.49 20.27 -61.43
N ASP A 22 6.85 19.26 -60.82
CA ASP A 22 5.39 19.28 -60.60
C ASP A 22 4.96 20.40 -59.65
N LEU A 23 5.80 20.76 -58.68
CA LEU A 23 5.55 21.86 -57.75
C LEU A 23 6.72 22.85 -57.85
N LEU A 24 6.43 24.13 -58.05
CA LEU A 24 7.40 25.21 -58.03
C LEU A 24 7.18 26.05 -56.78
N LEU A 25 8.20 26.19 -55.93
CA LEU A 25 8.11 26.96 -54.68
C LEU A 25 8.23 28.46 -54.96
N ASP A 26 7.20 29.22 -54.59
CA ASP A 26 7.12 30.68 -54.76
C ASP A 26 7.34 31.42 -53.44
N ALA A 27 6.88 30.86 -52.32
CA ALA A 27 7.10 31.42 -50.99
C ALA A 27 7.22 30.35 -49.90
N MET A 28 7.97 30.67 -48.86
CA MET A 28 8.10 29.90 -47.63
C MET A 28 8.01 30.85 -46.44
N GLU A 29 7.10 30.54 -45.51
CA GLU A 29 7.00 31.24 -44.23
C GLU A 29 6.89 30.25 -43.08
N GLY A 30 7.65 30.43 -42.01
CA GLY A 30 7.49 29.56 -40.86
C GLY A 30 8.51 29.76 -39.76
N SER A 31 8.27 29.11 -38.64
CA SER A 31 9.06 29.25 -37.43
C SER A 31 9.64 27.93 -36.97
N GLU A 32 10.84 28.00 -36.41
CA GLU A 32 11.49 26.93 -35.66
C GLU A 32 12.02 27.50 -34.33
N GLY A 33 12.03 26.67 -33.29
CA GLY A 33 12.44 27.09 -31.96
C GLY A 33 12.96 25.95 -31.09
N ILE A 34 13.75 26.30 -30.08
CA ILE A 34 14.18 25.35 -29.04
C ILE A 34 12.96 24.98 -28.19
N SER A 35 12.75 23.68 -28.03
CA SER A 35 11.61 23.07 -27.36
C SER A 35 10.26 23.40 -28.01
N GLU A 36 10.26 23.60 -29.34
CA GLU A 36 9.06 23.91 -30.12
C GLU A 36 8.99 23.03 -31.37
N LEU A 37 7.78 22.67 -31.79
CA LEU A 37 7.57 22.04 -33.10
C LEU A 37 7.75 23.09 -34.19
N PHE A 38 8.67 22.86 -35.14
CA PHE A 38 8.75 23.75 -36.29
C PHE A 38 7.50 23.64 -37.16
N LYS A 39 7.15 24.72 -37.85
CA LYS A 39 6.04 24.74 -38.78
C LYS A 39 6.34 25.71 -39.92
N PHE A 40 6.32 25.20 -41.15
CA PHE A 40 6.53 25.99 -42.36
C PHE A 40 5.37 25.85 -43.33
N ASN A 41 4.80 26.97 -43.76
CA ASN A 41 3.82 27.05 -44.83
C ASN A 41 4.55 27.33 -46.14
N LEU A 42 4.34 26.47 -47.12
CA LEU A 42 4.89 26.62 -48.45
C LEU A 42 3.78 27.02 -49.40
N HIS A 43 4.02 28.05 -50.21
CA HIS A 43 3.17 28.43 -51.32
C HIS A 43 3.86 28.03 -52.62
N MET A 44 3.17 27.21 -53.40
CA MET A 44 3.69 26.60 -54.61
C MET A 44 2.69 26.76 -55.75
N ARG A 45 3.20 26.73 -56.97
CA ARG A 45 2.38 26.65 -58.18
C ARG A 45 2.73 25.41 -58.99
N SER A 46 1.75 24.93 -59.75
CA SER A 46 1.90 23.80 -60.65
C SER A 46 1.18 24.05 -61.97
N GLY A 47 1.69 23.44 -63.04
CA GLY A 47 0.96 23.29 -64.30
C GLY A 47 -0.10 22.18 -64.24
N SER A 48 -0.06 21.32 -63.21
CA SER A 48 -1.03 20.26 -62.98
C SER A 48 -2.12 20.69 -62.01
N THR A 49 -3.38 20.51 -62.41
CA THR A 49 -4.57 20.73 -61.56
C THR A 49 -5.01 19.47 -60.83
N SER A 50 -4.28 18.35 -60.99
CA SER A 50 -4.69 17.03 -60.50
C SER A 50 -3.73 16.43 -59.46
N LEU A 51 -2.89 17.24 -58.82
CA LEU A 51 -2.01 16.75 -57.76
C LEU A 51 -2.84 16.36 -56.53
N SER A 52 -2.72 15.11 -56.11
CA SER A 52 -3.56 14.54 -55.04
C SER A 52 -2.91 14.68 -53.67
N ALA A 53 -3.69 15.17 -52.69
CA ALA A 53 -3.29 15.20 -51.28
C ALA A 53 -2.89 13.81 -50.75
N ALA A 54 -3.50 12.73 -51.26
CA ALA A 54 -3.21 11.36 -50.84
C ALA A 54 -1.76 10.92 -51.14
N THR A 55 -1.09 11.56 -52.11
CA THR A 55 0.29 11.25 -52.49
C THR A 55 1.31 11.93 -51.56
N ILE A 56 0.96 13.07 -50.96
CA ILE A 56 1.91 13.94 -50.25
C ILE A 56 1.65 14.08 -48.75
N VAL A 57 0.39 14.06 -48.29
CA VAL A 57 0.07 14.16 -46.86
C VAL A 57 0.65 12.96 -46.10
N GLY A 58 1.34 13.23 -44.99
CA GLY A 58 2.07 12.22 -44.22
C GLY A 58 3.40 11.77 -44.83
N LYS A 59 3.83 12.36 -45.96
CA LYS A 59 5.13 12.10 -46.59
C LYS A 59 6.10 13.25 -46.33
N THR A 60 7.38 12.96 -46.55
CA THR A 60 8.46 13.94 -46.40
C THR A 60 8.53 14.88 -47.60
N MET A 61 8.78 16.16 -47.34
CA MET A 61 9.10 17.17 -48.34
C MET A 61 10.29 18.01 -47.83
N THR A 62 11.15 18.43 -48.75
CA THR A 62 12.38 19.18 -48.44
C THR A 62 12.41 20.50 -49.19
N VAL A 63 12.54 21.60 -48.48
CA VAL A 63 12.90 22.90 -49.05
C VAL A 63 14.41 23.07 -48.98
N THR A 64 15.02 23.49 -50.08
CA THR A 64 16.44 23.88 -50.13
C THR A 64 16.54 25.37 -50.37
N LEU A 65 17.21 26.07 -49.45
CA LEU A 65 17.62 27.46 -49.58
C LEU A 65 19.08 27.49 -50.01
N GLU A 66 19.35 28.12 -51.15
CA GLU A 66 20.69 28.23 -51.72
C GLU A 66 20.85 29.55 -52.45
N ILE A 67 22.00 30.19 -52.22
CA ILE A 67 22.43 31.40 -52.91
C ILE A 67 23.80 31.12 -53.53
N GLU A 68 24.14 31.87 -54.59
CA GLU A 68 25.42 31.71 -55.26
C GLU A 68 26.60 31.96 -54.30
N GLY A 69 27.49 30.97 -54.17
CA GLY A 69 28.62 31.02 -53.24
C GLY A 69 28.31 30.77 -51.76
N GLY A 70 27.04 30.53 -51.40
CA GLY A 70 26.60 30.20 -50.04
C GLY A 70 26.57 28.70 -49.71
N VAL A 71 26.21 28.37 -48.47
CA VAL A 71 25.93 26.99 -48.04
C VAL A 71 24.49 26.58 -48.37
N LYS A 72 24.23 25.29 -48.62
CA LYS A 72 22.84 24.82 -48.73
C LYS A 72 22.22 24.72 -47.34
N ARG A 73 21.02 25.26 -47.18
CA ARG A 73 20.18 25.01 -46.01
C ARG A 73 18.98 24.17 -46.41
N TYR A 74 18.72 23.13 -45.64
CA TYR A 74 17.55 22.28 -45.82
C TYR A 74 16.51 22.58 -44.75
N VAL A 75 15.24 22.52 -45.13
CA VAL A 75 14.11 22.42 -44.20
C VAL A 75 13.27 21.25 -44.66
N THR A 76 13.42 20.14 -43.94
CA THR A 76 12.83 18.85 -44.28
C THR A 76 11.84 18.45 -43.20
N GLY A 77 10.61 18.14 -43.58
CA GLY A 77 9.57 17.73 -42.63
C GLY A 77 8.49 16.88 -43.27
N MET A 78 7.49 16.53 -42.49
CA MET A 78 6.31 15.82 -42.94
C MET A 78 5.22 16.81 -43.33
N VAL A 79 4.49 16.54 -44.41
CA VAL A 79 3.34 17.36 -44.80
C VAL A 79 2.12 17.00 -43.94
N SER A 80 1.72 17.87 -43.01
CA SER A 80 0.53 17.69 -42.16
C SER A 80 -0.76 18.12 -42.86
N ARG A 81 -0.67 19.07 -43.79
CA ARG A 81 -1.80 19.65 -44.51
C ARG A 81 -1.37 20.02 -45.92
N PHE A 82 -2.21 19.72 -46.91
CA PHE A 82 -2.02 20.08 -48.31
C PHE A 82 -3.32 20.68 -48.85
N VAL A 83 -3.24 21.83 -49.50
CA VAL A 83 -4.39 22.58 -50.01
C VAL A 83 -4.16 22.87 -51.48
N GLN A 84 -5.20 22.68 -52.29
CA GLN A 84 -5.27 23.20 -53.64
C GLN A 84 -6.23 24.39 -53.64
N SER A 85 -5.78 25.55 -54.11
CA SER A 85 -6.57 26.76 -54.23
C SER A 85 -6.65 27.24 -55.68
N GLY A 86 -7.75 27.91 -56.02
CA GLY A 86 -7.95 28.52 -57.34
C GLY A 86 -7.69 30.02 -57.26
N TYR A 87 -6.53 30.47 -57.73
CA TYR A 87 -6.16 31.89 -57.71
C TYR A 87 -5.81 32.45 -59.11
N ASP A 88 -5.20 31.63 -59.97
CA ASP A 88 -4.74 32.00 -61.31
C ASP A 88 -5.46 31.16 -62.38
N ARG A 89 -5.61 31.70 -63.61
CA ARG A 89 -6.11 30.97 -64.78
C ARG A 89 -5.03 30.14 -65.47
N GLU A 90 -3.75 30.50 -65.32
CA GLU A 90 -2.63 29.81 -65.99
C GLU A 90 -2.02 28.70 -65.12
N PHE A 91 -2.07 28.82 -63.79
CA PHE A 91 -1.47 27.86 -62.86
C PHE A 91 -2.44 27.44 -61.74
N ALA A 92 -2.28 26.20 -61.27
CA ALA A 92 -2.89 25.75 -60.03
C ALA A 92 -2.02 26.15 -58.84
N SER A 93 -2.63 26.73 -57.81
CA SER A 93 -1.95 27.12 -56.56
C SER A 93 -2.09 26.01 -55.52
N TYR A 94 -0.99 25.69 -54.85
CA TYR A 94 -0.94 24.69 -53.78
C TYR A 94 -0.26 25.26 -52.54
N GLU A 95 -0.78 24.87 -51.37
CA GLU A 95 -0.16 25.15 -50.08
C GLU A 95 0.17 23.86 -49.36
N ALA A 96 1.33 23.80 -48.72
CA ALA A 96 1.71 22.67 -47.88
C ALA A 96 2.18 23.16 -46.51
N GLU A 97 1.71 22.51 -45.45
CA GLU A 97 2.19 22.71 -44.09
C GLU A 97 3.19 21.62 -43.73
N LEU A 98 4.42 22.03 -43.43
CA LEU A 98 5.54 21.17 -43.10
C LEU A 98 5.80 21.21 -41.59
N VAL A 99 5.75 20.04 -40.94
CA VAL A 99 5.94 19.86 -39.49
C VAL A 99 6.98 18.77 -39.20
N PRO A 100 7.59 18.70 -38.00
CA PRO A 100 8.44 17.57 -37.63
C PRO A 100 7.64 16.28 -37.52
N MET A 101 8.31 15.14 -37.67
CA MET A 101 7.71 13.82 -37.38
C MET A 101 7.21 13.73 -35.94
N LEU A 102 7.85 14.48 -35.02
CA LEU A 102 7.44 14.60 -33.62
C LEU A 102 5.99 15.08 -33.46
N TRP A 103 5.45 15.84 -34.42
CA TRP A 103 4.07 16.31 -34.40
C TRP A 103 3.05 15.16 -34.36
N LEU A 104 3.37 13.98 -34.89
CA LEU A 104 2.50 12.80 -34.85
C LEU A 104 2.13 12.39 -33.41
N LEU A 105 2.99 12.68 -32.43
CA LEU A 105 2.72 12.37 -31.03
C LEU A 105 1.59 13.22 -30.44
N THR A 106 1.20 14.32 -31.10
CA THR A 106 0.03 15.14 -30.71
C THR A 106 -1.29 14.47 -31.10
N LEU A 107 -1.26 13.47 -31.99
CA LEU A 107 -2.41 12.69 -32.44
C LEU A 107 -2.58 11.37 -31.66
N SER A 108 -1.85 11.21 -30.55
CA SER A 108 -1.99 10.05 -29.65
C SER A 108 -2.56 10.50 -28.31
N ARG A 109 -3.15 9.57 -27.57
CA ARG A 109 -3.56 9.76 -26.17
C ARG A 109 -3.65 8.39 -25.53
N ASP A 110 -2.99 8.19 -24.38
CA ASP A 110 -2.94 6.87 -23.74
C ASP A 110 -2.82 6.97 -22.22
N ARG A 111 -2.96 5.81 -21.56
CA ARG A 111 -2.55 5.60 -20.17
C ARG A 111 -1.52 4.47 -20.13
N LYS A 112 -0.31 4.78 -19.65
CA LYS A 112 0.80 3.83 -19.68
C LYS A 112 1.72 4.00 -18.48
N ILE A 113 2.11 2.87 -17.89
CA ILE A 113 2.98 2.81 -16.73
C ILE A 113 4.43 2.54 -17.16
N TYR A 114 5.35 3.36 -16.65
CA TYR A 114 6.79 3.18 -16.77
C TYR A 114 7.39 2.95 -15.38
N GLN A 115 8.12 1.84 -15.22
CA GLN A 115 8.74 1.45 -13.95
C GLN A 115 10.24 1.25 -14.12
N ALA A 116 11.00 1.59 -13.08
CA ALA A 116 12.45 1.44 -13.00
C ALA A 116 13.20 2.02 -14.22
N LYS A 117 12.75 3.17 -14.72
CA LYS A 117 13.34 3.87 -15.88
C LYS A 117 13.63 5.31 -15.52
N SER A 118 14.75 5.85 -15.99
CA SER A 118 15.02 7.28 -15.88
C SER A 118 14.11 8.08 -16.81
N VAL A 119 13.92 9.37 -16.52
CA VAL A 119 13.16 10.27 -17.42
C VAL A 119 13.73 10.25 -18.85
N ALA A 120 15.05 10.24 -18.98
CA ALA A 120 15.71 10.15 -20.28
C ALA A 120 15.39 8.84 -21.01
N ASP A 121 15.32 7.71 -20.30
CA ASP A 121 14.99 6.41 -20.90
C ASP A 121 13.52 6.32 -21.29
N ILE A 122 12.62 6.93 -20.51
CA ILE A 122 11.20 7.04 -20.84
C ILE A 122 11.01 7.86 -22.13
N ILE A 123 11.61 9.04 -22.21
CA ILE A 123 11.54 9.90 -23.40
C ILE A 123 12.05 9.13 -24.64
N LYS A 124 13.22 8.48 -24.54
CA LYS A 124 13.78 7.68 -25.66
C LYS A 124 12.86 6.53 -26.05
N ALA A 125 12.24 5.85 -25.09
CA ALA A 125 11.31 4.75 -25.36
C ALA A 125 10.09 5.24 -26.15
N VAL A 126 9.48 6.35 -25.74
CA VAL A 126 8.36 6.97 -26.46
C VAL A 126 8.79 7.41 -27.86
N LEU A 127 9.91 8.12 -28.00
CA LEU A 127 10.40 8.54 -29.31
C LEU A 127 10.67 7.35 -30.25
N THR A 128 11.19 6.24 -29.72
CA THR A 128 11.43 5.01 -30.48
C THR A 128 10.12 4.33 -30.89
N GLU A 129 9.13 4.28 -30.01
CA GLU A 129 7.79 3.72 -30.28
C GLU A 129 7.12 4.42 -31.47
N PHE A 130 7.32 5.74 -31.60
CA PHE A 130 6.82 6.55 -32.71
C PHE A 130 7.79 6.69 -33.89
N ALA A 131 8.88 5.91 -33.92
CA ALA A 131 9.90 5.93 -34.97
C ALA A 131 10.52 7.33 -35.23
N ILE A 132 10.64 8.15 -34.20
CA ILE A 132 11.27 9.47 -34.29
C ILE A 132 12.79 9.29 -34.40
N THR A 133 13.41 9.96 -35.38
CA THR A 133 14.88 10.02 -35.49
C THR A 133 15.41 11.08 -34.54
N PHE A 134 16.20 10.66 -33.53
CA PHE A 134 16.74 11.57 -32.53
C PHE A 134 18.22 11.29 -32.20
N ASP A 135 18.89 12.32 -31.71
CA ASP A 135 20.27 12.28 -31.18
C ASP A 135 20.28 12.81 -29.74
N ALA A 136 20.59 11.96 -28.77
CA ALA A 136 20.54 12.30 -27.36
C ALA A 136 21.92 12.74 -26.84
N LYS A 137 22.14 14.06 -26.76
CA LYS A 137 23.39 14.67 -26.26
C LYS A 137 23.30 15.11 -24.80
N LEU A 138 22.73 14.25 -23.96
CA LEU A 138 22.54 14.52 -22.54
C LEU A 138 23.87 14.32 -21.78
N THR A 139 24.22 15.28 -20.94
CA THR A 139 25.47 15.28 -20.16
C THR A 139 25.24 14.94 -18.68
N GLN A 140 24.01 15.10 -18.19
CA GLN A 140 23.62 14.78 -16.82
C GLN A 140 23.21 13.32 -16.65
N THR A 141 23.30 12.84 -15.41
CA THR A 141 22.75 11.54 -14.99
C THR A 141 21.33 11.73 -14.44
N TYR A 142 20.38 10.96 -14.97
CA TYR A 142 18.98 10.97 -14.54
C TYR A 142 18.68 9.72 -13.72
N THR A 143 18.23 9.90 -12.47
CA THR A 143 17.87 8.79 -11.59
C THR A 143 16.67 8.02 -12.15
N ALA A 144 16.68 6.69 -11.99
CA ALA A 144 15.54 5.86 -12.32
C ALA A 144 14.35 6.18 -11.41
N LEU A 145 13.17 6.33 -12.00
CA LEU A 145 11.92 6.48 -11.29
C LEU A 145 11.36 5.10 -10.98
N ASP A 146 10.89 4.90 -9.74
CA ASP A 146 10.19 3.68 -9.36
C ASP A 146 8.89 3.52 -10.15
N TYR A 147 8.20 4.64 -10.40
CA TYR A 147 6.89 4.68 -11.02
C TYR A 147 6.66 6.03 -11.71
N CYS A 148 6.24 6.01 -12.96
CA CYS A 148 5.83 7.20 -13.73
C CYS A 148 4.74 6.80 -14.72
N VAL A 149 3.68 7.60 -14.82
CA VAL A 149 2.47 7.29 -15.57
C VAL A 149 2.24 8.38 -16.61
N GLN A 150 2.12 7.98 -17.87
CA GLN A 150 1.40 8.78 -18.86
C GLN A 150 -0.09 8.63 -18.54
N TYR A 151 -0.79 9.72 -18.21
CA TYR A 151 -2.19 9.63 -17.73
C TYR A 151 -3.10 10.59 -18.49
N ASP A 152 -3.95 10.05 -19.37
CA ASP A 152 -4.92 10.81 -20.16
C ASP A 152 -4.32 12.00 -20.93
N GLU A 153 -3.08 11.87 -21.37
CA GLU A 153 -2.33 12.91 -22.07
C GLU A 153 -1.75 12.38 -23.37
N THR A 154 -1.44 13.27 -24.32
CA THR A 154 -0.81 12.88 -25.57
C THR A 154 0.63 12.43 -25.33
N ALA A 155 1.19 11.58 -26.20
CA ALA A 155 2.60 11.20 -26.06
C ALA A 155 3.52 12.42 -26.15
N PHE A 156 3.10 13.48 -26.88
CA PHE A 156 3.83 14.73 -26.99
C PHE A 156 3.82 15.49 -25.66
N ASP A 157 2.65 15.70 -25.06
CA ASP A 157 2.53 16.38 -23.77
C ASP A 157 3.30 15.62 -22.68
N PHE A 158 3.22 14.29 -22.68
CA PHE A 158 3.94 13.43 -21.75
C PHE A 158 5.46 13.67 -21.79
N ILE A 159 6.07 13.59 -22.98
CA ILE A 159 7.52 13.83 -23.08
C ILE A 159 7.87 15.30 -22.83
N CYS A 160 7.02 16.26 -23.23
CA CYS A 160 7.24 17.68 -22.99
C CYS A 160 7.28 18.01 -21.51
N ARG A 161 6.28 17.59 -20.71
CA ARG A 161 6.29 17.84 -19.26
C ARG A 161 7.49 17.18 -18.58
N LEU A 162 7.91 16.00 -19.03
CA LEU A 162 9.08 15.29 -18.49
C LEU A 162 10.39 16.03 -18.81
N MET A 163 10.52 16.50 -20.05
CA MET A 163 11.65 17.31 -20.51
C MET A 163 11.74 18.64 -19.75
N GLU A 164 10.62 19.36 -19.64
CA GLU A 164 10.49 20.61 -18.89
C GLU A 164 10.86 20.44 -17.41
N GLN A 165 10.37 19.38 -16.77
CA GLN A 165 10.65 19.11 -15.36
C GLN A 165 12.12 18.75 -15.10
N SER A 166 12.76 18.10 -16.07
CA SER A 166 14.13 17.58 -15.96
C SER A 166 15.19 18.48 -16.61
N GLY A 167 14.78 19.62 -17.18
CA GLY A 167 15.69 20.57 -17.83
C GLY A 167 16.23 20.12 -19.18
N ILE A 168 15.62 19.11 -19.80
CA ILE A 168 15.97 18.63 -21.14
C ILE A 168 15.26 19.52 -22.16
N PHE A 169 15.99 20.07 -23.11
CA PHE A 169 15.42 20.77 -24.25
C PHE A 169 15.64 19.98 -25.53
N TYR A 170 14.94 20.37 -26.59
CA TYR A 170 15.17 19.81 -27.92
C TYR A 170 15.20 20.87 -29.00
N PHE A 171 15.78 20.55 -30.15
CA PHE A 171 15.70 21.34 -31.38
C PHE A 171 15.88 20.39 -32.57
N PHE A 172 15.74 20.89 -33.80
CA PHE A 172 15.83 20.08 -35.00
C PHE A 172 17.05 20.45 -35.83
N THR A 173 17.68 19.43 -36.41
CA THR A 173 18.72 19.59 -37.44
C THR A 173 18.23 18.98 -38.73
N PHE A 174 18.56 19.58 -39.85
CA PHE A 174 18.02 19.20 -41.16
C PHE A 174 19.12 18.69 -42.09
N SER A 175 18.75 17.72 -42.91
CA SER A 175 19.55 17.21 -44.03
C SER A 175 18.67 17.13 -45.28
N SER A 176 19.28 16.86 -46.43
CA SER A 176 18.55 16.73 -47.69
C SER A 176 17.50 15.60 -47.68
N SER A 177 17.65 14.61 -46.79
CA SER A 177 16.78 13.42 -46.72
C SER A 177 15.92 13.33 -45.47
N GLY A 178 16.07 14.22 -44.49
CA GLY A 178 15.29 14.17 -43.25
C GLY A 178 15.61 15.26 -42.25
N HIS A 179 15.07 15.13 -41.04
CA HIS A 179 15.45 15.91 -39.88
C HIS A 179 15.70 15.01 -38.67
N THR A 180 16.57 15.44 -37.77
CA THR A 180 16.90 14.77 -36.52
C THR A 180 16.56 15.68 -35.35
N MET A 181 15.78 15.16 -34.40
CA MET A 181 15.53 15.82 -33.11
C MET A 181 16.77 15.66 -32.22
N VAL A 182 17.37 16.76 -31.76
CA VAL A 182 18.51 16.73 -30.84
C VAL A 182 18.01 16.99 -29.44
N LEU A 183 18.23 16.05 -28.51
CA LEU A 183 17.98 16.25 -27.07
C LEU A 183 19.25 16.81 -26.41
N GLY A 184 19.11 17.87 -25.61
CA GLY A 184 20.23 18.52 -24.93
C GLY A 184 19.87 18.99 -23.53
N ASP A 185 20.89 19.17 -22.70
CA ASP A 185 20.77 19.63 -21.31
C ASP A 185 21.90 20.61 -20.90
N ALA A 186 22.79 20.98 -21.83
CA ALA A 186 23.95 21.81 -21.56
C ALA A 186 24.24 22.82 -22.70
N PRO A 187 24.89 23.97 -22.40
CA PRO A 187 25.29 24.95 -23.42
C PRO A 187 26.22 24.39 -24.50
N SER A 188 26.95 23.32 -24.22
CA SER A 188 27.82 22.63 -25.19
C SER A 188 27.04 21.94 -26.32
N ASN A 189 25.75 21.69 -26.16
CA ASN A 189 24.93 21.06 -27.19
C ASN A 189 24.65 21.98 -28.39
N PHE A 190 24.69 23.30 -28.19
CA PHE A 190 24.51 24.27 -29.27
C PHE A 190 25.80 24.43 -30.06
N LEU A 191 25.79 24.09 -31.35
CA LEU A 191 26.95 24.21 -32.24
C LEU A 191 26.91 25.55 -33.00
N ALA A 192 28.04 25.96 -33.58
CA ALA A 192 28.08 27.15 -34.43
C ALA A 192 27.16 26.98 -35.65
N CYS A 193 26.45 28.05 -36.03
CA CYS A 193 25.57 28.08 -37.19
C CYS A 193 26.40 27.93 -38.46
N SER A 194 26.27 26.81 -39.15
CA SER A 194 26.99 26.57 -40.41
C SER A 194 26.62 27.64 -41.44
N GLY A 195 27.61 28.26 -42.08
CA GLY A 195 27.40 29.36 -43.03
C GLY A 195 27.02 30.72 -42.43
N ALA A 196 26.82 30.82 -41.11
CA ALA A 196 26.53 32.09 -40.43
C ALA A 196 27.08 32.11 -38.99
N ALA A 197 28.27 31.55 -38.77
CA ALA A 197 28.90 31.48 -37.45
C ALA A 197 29.26 32.87 -36.89
N THR A 198 29.48 33.84 -37.77
CA THR A 198 29.58 35.26 -37.46
C THR A 198 28.60 36.02 -38.34
N ALA A 199 27.86 36.96 -37.76
CA ALA A 199 26.97 37.86 -38.50
C ALA A 199 27.31 39.31 -38.12
N ARG A 200 27.42 40.19 -39.10
CA ARG A 200 27.76 41.60 -38.88
C ARG A 200 26.50 42.41 -38.61
N PHE A 201 26.54 43.32 -37.66
CA PHE A 201 25.47 44.29 -37.48
C PHE A 201 25.60 45.37 -38.55
N PHE A 202 24.60 45.45 -39.43
CA PHE A 202 24.57 46.44 -40.51
C PHE A 202 23.18 47.06 -40.60
N PRO A 203 22.94 48.21 -39.96
CA PRO A 203 21.62 48.82 -39.96
C PRO A 203 21.21 49.20 -41.38
N ARG A 204 19.94 48.99 -41.73
CA ARG A 204 19.43 49.35 -43.06
C ARG A 204 19.63 50.84 -43.34
N THR A 205 20.50 51.16 -44.28
CA THR A 205 20.79 52.53 -44.74
C THR A 205 20.53 52.72 -46.25
N GLY A 206 20.08 51.67 -46.95
CA GLY A 206 19.83 51.66 -48.40
C GLY A 206 19.19 50.34 -48.87
N MET A 207 19.35 49.99 -50.16
CA MET A 207 18.77 48.78 -50.79
C MET A 207 19.62 47.50 -50.66
N GLU A 208 20.75 47.54 -49.97
CA GLU A 208 21.67 46.40 -49.87
C GLU A 208 21.23 45.42 -48.77
N ASN A 209 20.87 44.21 -49.17
CA ASN A 209 20.42 43.12 -48.29
C ASN A 209 21.53 42.06 -48.19
N ALA A 210 22.65 42.43 -47.56
CA ALA A 210 23.79 41.52 -47.43
C ALA A 210 23.43 40.31 -46.54
N ILE A 211 23.59 39.12 -47.10
CA ILE A 211 23.22 37.80 -46.56
C ILE A 211 23.93 37.40 -45.26
N ASP A 212 24.93 38.16 -44.82
CA ASP A 212 25.70 37.94 -43.58
C ASP A 212 25.36 38.98 -42.49
N THR A 213 24.27 39.72 -42.65
CA THR A 213 23.95 40.87 -41.79
C THR A 213 22.71 40.73 -40.92
N VAL A 214 22.85 41.23 -39.70
CA VAL A 214 21.76 41.55 -38.77
C VAL A 214 21.45 43.03 -38.92
N SER A 215 20.24 43.33 -39.38
CA SER A 215 19.79 44.68 -39.73
C SER A 215 19.13 45.44 -38.57
N ARG A 216 18.58 44.70 -37.60
CA ARG A 216 18.03 45.21 -36.34
C ARG A 216 18.45 44.29 -35.22
N PHE A 217 18.81 44.87 -34.09
CA PHE A 217 19.17 44.12 -32.91
C PHE A 217 18.73 44.89 -31.66
N ALA A 218 17.93 44.26 -30.82
CA ALA A 218 17.39 44.82 -29.59
C ALA A 218 17.67 43.85 -28.44
N GLN A 219 18.34 44.32 -27.39
CA GLN A 219 18.46 43.60 -26.15
C GLN A 219 17.29 43.99 -25.23
N GLU A 220 16.45 43.03 -24.89
CA GLU A 220 15.33 43.15 -23.98
C GLU A 220 15.73 42.59 -22.62
N SER A 221 15.53 43.36 -21.54
CA SER A 221 15.85 42.95 -20.18
C SER A 221 14.62 43.06 -19.28
N GLY A 222 14.36 42.01 -18.50
CA GLY A 222 13.19 41.88 -17.64
C GLY A 222 13.52 41.32 -16.26
N ILE A 223 12.51 41.23 -15.40
CA ILE A 223 12.63 40.61 -14.07
C ILE A 223 12.38 39.11 -14.21
N ALA A 224 13.29 38.28 -13.70
CA ALA A 224 13.10 36.83 -13.53
C ALA A 224 12.97 36.45 -12.05
N VAL A 225 12.49 35.23 -11.82
CA VAL A 225 12.44 34.61 -10.50
C VAL A 225 13.83 34.56 -9.89
N LYS A 226 13.97 35.14 -8.69
CA LYS A 226 15.24 35.12 -7.96
C LYS A 226 15.48 33.79 -7.27
N LYS A 227 14.46 33.24 -6.62
CA LYS A 227 14.58 32.08 -5.75
C LYS A 227 13.49 31.05 -6.02
N ALA A 228 13.85 29.78 -5.98
CA ALA A 228 12.90 28.68 -5.91
C ALA A 228 13.21 27.82 -4.68
N THR A 229 12.14 27.35 -4.04
CA THR A 229 12.19 26.42 -2.91
C THR A 229 11.26 25.26 -3.22
N VAL A 230 11.75 24.04 -3.05
CA VAL A 230 11.04 22.82 -3.42
C VAL A 230 11.07 21.86 -2.24
N ASN A 231 9.95 21.22 -1.91
CA ASN A 231 9.86 20.30 -0.79
C ASN A 231 8.94 19.09 -1.11
N ASP A 232 9.05 18.03 -0.32
CA ASP A 232 8.28 16.79 -0.46
C ASP A 232 8.18 16.04 0.87
N TYR A 233 7.51 14.90 0.86
CA TYR A 233 7.37 14.01 2.01
C TYR A 233 7.73 12.56 1.65
N ASP A 234 8.74 12.02 2.34
CA ASP A 234 9.08 10.60 2.28
C ASP A 234 8.52 9.86 3.51
N PHE A 235 7.60 8.93 3.28
CA PHE A 235 7.00 8.15 4.37
C PHE A 235 7.96 7.12 4.97
N ILE A 236 9.03 6.74 4.26
CA ILE A 236 10.06 5.83 4.77
C ILE A 236 10.90 6.55 5.82
N ASN A 237 11.25 7.83 5.57
CA ASN A 237 12.00 8.68 6.48
C ASN A 237 11.22 9.96 6.84
N PRO A 238 10.10 9.85 7.59
CA PRO A 238 9.11 10.93 7.73
C PRO A 238 9.60 12.18 8.49
N SER A 239 10.72 12.09 9.21
CA SER A 239 11.35 13.21 9.91
C SER A 239 12.43 13.92 9.09
N THR A 240 12.85 13.34 7.96
CA THR A 240 13.89 13.92 7.11
C THR A 240 13.30 15.09 6.32
N SER A 241 13.88 16.28 6.47
CA SER A 241 13.54 17.40 5.59
C SER A 241 14.05 17.12 4.18
N LEU A 242 13.17 17.27 3.20
CA LEU A 242 13.51 17.17 1.78
C LEU A 242 13.59 18.56 1.11
N GLU A 243 13.45 19.63 1.89
CA GLU A 243 13.48 21.00 1.34
C GLU A 243 14.83 21.33 0.70
N GLY A 244 14.79 21.77 -0.56
CA GLY A 244 15.94 22.31 -1.28
C GLY A 244 15.63 23.66 -1.90
N THR A 245 16.65 24.50 -2.03
CA THR A 245 16.49 25.87 -2.54
C THR A 245 17.62 26.25 -3.48
N HIS A 246 17.33 27.14 -4.41
CA HIS A 246 18.32 27.77 -5.28
C HIS A 246 17.99 29.25 -5.45
N SER A 247 19.02 30.11 -5.48
CA SER A 247 18.89 31.55 -5.70
C SER A 247 19.84 32.02 -6.79
N ALA A 248 19.32 32.73 -7.78
CA ALA A 248 20.10 33.47 -8.76
C ALA A 248 20.70 34.75 -8.15
N ALA A 249 21.76 35.27 -8.78
CA ALA A 249 22.41 36.52 -8.38
C ALA A 249 21.47 37.73 -8.51
N ALA A 250 20.62 37.76 -9.54
CA ALA A 250 19.69 38.83 -9.86
C ALA A 250 18.28 38.29 -10.13
N GLY A 251 17.26 39.14 -9.95
CA GLY A 251 15.86 38.79 -10.08
C GLY A 251 15.02 39.30 -8.92
N SER A 252 13.72 39.00 -8.91
CA SER A 252 12.81 39.30 -7.81
C SER A 252 11.80 38.16 -7.61
N GLY A 253 11.18 38.09 -6.43
CA GLY A 253 10.21 37.06 -6.10
C GLY A 253 10.81 35.69 -5.75
N GLU A 254 9.95 34.85 -5.17
CA GLU A 254 10.26 33.47 -4.79
C GLU A 254 9.10 32.56 -5.23
N VAL A 255 9.44 31.36 -5.73
CA VAL A 255 8.48 30.29 -6.06
C VAL A 255 8.67 29.15 -5.06
N VAL A 256 7.58 28.64 -4.50
CA VAL A 256 7.58 27.50 -3.59
C VAL A 256 6.73 26.37 -4.19
N GLU A 257 7.32 25.18 -4.35
CA GLU A 257 6.67 23.99 -4.94
C GLU A 257 6.71 22.83 -3.94
N PHE A 258 5.58 22.13 -3.77
CA PHE A 258 5.49 20.93 -2.93
C PHE A 258 5.13 19.71 -3.80
N ALA A 259 5.59 18.52 -3.40
CA ALA A 259 5.31 17.24 -4.05
C ALA A 259 5.92 17.09 -5.45
N THR A 260 7.24 17.32 -5.57
CA THR A 260 7.94 17.26 -6.87
C THR A 260 8.58 15.91 -7.20
N GLY A 261 8.52 14.93 -6.30
CA GLY A 261 8.93 13.54 -6.52
C GLY A 261 10.37 13.21 -6.12
N HIS A 262 11.08 14.13 -5.47
CA HIS A 262 12.47 13.92 -5.08
C HIS A 262 12.58 13.21 -3.73
N LEU A 263 13.67 12.44 -3.55
CA LEU A 263 13.97 11.70 -2.32
C LEU A 263 15.22 12.23 -1.59
N SER A 264 15.75 13.38 -2.02
CA SER A 264 16.92 14.01 -1.37
C SER A 264 16.94 15.53 -1.54
N VAL A 265 17.57 16.22 -0.60
CA VAL A 265 17.79 17.69 -0.63
C VAL A 265 18.64 18.12 -1.84
N SER A 266 19.58 17.29 -2.28
CA SER A 266 20.40 17.59 -3.47
C SER A 266 19.55 17.55 -4.74
N ALA A 267 18.66 16.57 -4.89
CA ALA A 267 17.70 16.51 -5.99
C ALA A 267 16.70 17.68 -5.93
N ALA A 268 16.20 18.02 -4.74
CA ALA A 268 15.34 19.19 -4.55
C ALA A 268 16.01 20.49 -4.99
N SER A 269 17.28 20.69 -4.60
CA SER A 269 18.08 21.87 -4.98
C SER A 269 18.36 21.91 -6.48
N ALA A 270 18.54 20.74 -7.13
CA ALA A 270 18.66 20.64 -8.57
C ALA A 270 17.37 21.06 -9.28
N ILE A 271 16.20 20.58 -8.83
CA ILE A 271 14.89 21.01 -9.36
C ILE A 271 14.68 22.52 -9.16
N ALA A 272 14.96 23.05 -7.96
CA ALA A 272 14.89 24.47 -7.68
C ALA A 272 15.77 25.30 -8.64
N LYS A 273 17.00 24.82 -8.91
CA LYS A 273 17.89 25.42 -9.89
C LYS A 273 17.29 25.44 -11.30
N LEU A 274 16.69 24.34 -11.75
CA LEU A 274 16.02 24.28 -13.05
C LEU A 274 14.89 25.31 -13.18
N ARG A 275 14.06 25.49 -12.13
CA ARG A 275 12.98 26.49 -12.11
C ARG A 275 13.52 27.92 -12.24
N VAL A 276 14.57 28.24 -11.49
CA VAL A 276 15.23 29.56 -11.57
C VAL A 276 15.87 29.75 -12.95
N GLU A 277 16.67 28.81 -13.43
CA GLU A 277 17.34 28.90 -14.74
C GLU A 277 16.33 29.06 -15.90
N ALA A 278 15.21 28.33 -15.87
CA ALA A 278 14.15 28.48 -16.88
C ALA A 278 13.55 29.88 -16.91
N SER A 279 13.39 30.52 -15.74
CA SER A 279 12.92 31.90 -15.66
C SER A 279 14.00 32.91 -16.10
N GLN A 280 15.27 32.65 -15.79
CA GLN A 280 16.38 33.55 -16.08
C GLN A 280 16.69 33.65 -17.58
N VAL A 281 16.42 32.62 -18.38
CA VAL A 281 16.56 32.72 -19.85
C VAL A 281 15.65 33.81 -20.43
N ALA A 282 14.46 33.99 -19.87
CA ALA A 282 13.50 34.99 -20.33
C ALA A 282 13.81 36.42 -19.84
N SER A 283 14.74 36.61 -18.89
CA SER A 283 15.08 37.96 -18.41
C SER A 283 16.07 38.71 -19.30
N ASN A 284 16.74 38.03 -20.23
CA ASN A 284 17.66 38.65 -21.17
C ASN A 284 17.51 38.03 -22.56
N VAL A 285 16.53 38.54 -23.31
CA VAL A 285 16.19 38.08 -24.65
C VAL A 285 16.68 39.10 -25.67
N LEU A 286 17.27 38.62 -26.76
CA LEU A 286 17.73 39.45 -27.84
C LEU A 286 16.82 39.21 -29.04
N ARG A 287 16.27 40.28 -29.61
CA ARG A 287 15.39 40.24 -30.79
C ARG A 287 16.07 40.93 -31.96
N GLY A 288 16.05 40.33 -33.13
CA GLY A 288 16.65 40.95 -34.30
C GLY A 288 16.02 40.56 -35.61
N ASP A 289 16.31 41.36 -36.64
CA ASP A 289 15.92 41.12 -38.02
C ASP A 289 17.19 40.91 -38.85
N SER A 290 17.21 39.90 -39.72
CA SER A 290 18.44 39.45 -40.40
C SER A 290 18.16 38.96 -41.82
N PHE A 291 19.21 39.00 -42.65
CA PHE A 291 19.24 38.38 -43.98
C PHE A 291 20.03 37.06 -44.00
N CYS A 292 20.53 36.62 -42.85
CA CYS A 292 21.25 35.35 -42.70
C CYS A 292 20.32 34.15 -42.90
N TYR A 293 20.20 33.69 -44.15
CA TYR A 293 19.42 32.49 -44.47
C TYR A 293 19.89 31.20 -43.79
N PRO A 294 21.14 31.03 -43.31
CA PRO A 294 21.52 29.82 -42.57
C PRO A 294 21.07 29.79 -41.11
N PHE A 295 20.57 30.90 -40.53
CA PHE A 295 20.23 30.99 -39.10
C PHE A 295 19.24 29.94 -38.63
N THR A 296 19.68 28.98 -37.81
CA THR A 296 18.82 27.89 -37.34
C THR A 296 18.66 27.85 -35.82
N ALA A 297 17.45 27.62 -35.33
CA ALA A 297 17.18 27.47 -33.90
C ALA A 297 18.02 26.32 -33.30
N GLY A 298 18.60 26.54 -32.11
CA GLY A 298 19.53 25.59 -31.49
C GLY A 298 20.98 25.68 -32.00
N THR A 299 21.32 26.72 -32.77
CA THR A 299 22.70 27.03 -33.16
C THR A 299 23.19 28.35 -32.54
N LYS A 300 24.52 28.55 -32.55
CA LYS A 300 25.21 29.75 -32.05
C LYS A 300 25.70 30.61 -33.20
N PHE A 301 25.65 31.93 -33.03
CA PHE A 301 26.35 32.88 -33.87
C PHE A 301 27.04 33.95 -33.01
N THR A 302 28.11 34.54 -33.55
CA THR A 302 28.75 35.72 -32.96
C THR A 302 28.30 36.97 -33.70
N LEU A 303 27.72 37.94 -32.99
CA LEU A 303 27.45 39.26 -33.57
C LEU A 303 28.77 40.04 -33.62
N ALA A 304 29.06 40.65 -34.76
CA ALA A 304 30.22 41.51 -34.97
C ALA A 304 29.77 42.90 -35.45
N ASP A 305 30.66 43.88 -35.38
CA ASP A 305 30.47 45.25 -35.88
C ASP A 305 29.26 46.03 -35.31
N HIS A 306 28.72 45.59 -34.17
CA HIS A 306 27.68 46.34 -33.46
C HIS A 306 28.30 47.55 -32.75
N PHE A 307 27.67 48.71 -32.88
CA PHE A 307 28.18 49.99 -32.31
C PHE A 307 28.24 49.99 -30.76
N VAL A 308 27.39 49.20 -30.10
CA VAL A 308 27.52 48.85 -28.68
C VAL A 308 28.47 47.68 -28.52
N SER A 309 29.67 47.92 -27.97
CA SER A 309 30.75 46.93 -27.88
C SER A 309 30.38 45.65 -27.14
N SER A 310 29.61 45.73 -26.06
CA SER A 310 29.17 44.59 -25.26
C SER A 310 28.22 43.63 -25.98
N LEU A 311 27.61 44.07 -27.09
CA LEU A 311 26.73 43.25 -27.92
C LEU A 311 27.51 42.45 -28.97
N ASN A 312 28.80 42.71 -29.16
CA ASN A 312 29.66 41.90 -30.03
C ASN A 312 30.08 40.61 -29.31
N ALA A 313 29.12 39.72 -29.14
CA ALA A 313 29.25 38.49 -28.35
C ALA A 313 28.59 37.30 -29.05
N SER A 314 28.76 36.11 -28.48
CA SER A 314 28.10 34.90 -28.97
C SER A 314 26.72 34.72 -28.35
N PHE A 315 25.73 34.43 -29.21
CA PHE A 315 24.34 34.20 -28.84
C PHE A 315 23.86 32.86 -29.40
N VAL A 316 22.90 32.24 -28.73
CA VAL A 316 22.19 31.05 -29.20
C VAL A 316 20.85 31.49 -29.78
N LEU A 317 20.53 31.06 -31.00
CA LEU A 317 19.23 31.26 -31.63
C LEU A 317 18.18 30.40 -30.92
N ARG A 318 17.28 31.06 -30.19
CA ARG A 318 16.15 30.42 -29.49
C ARG A 318 15.01 30.11 -30.46
N ARG A 319 14.64 31.08 -31.29
CA ARG A 319 13.56 30.98 -32.26
C ARG A 319 13.93 31.78 -33.50
N VAL A 320 13.60 31.27 -34.68
CA VAL A 320 13.75 31.99 -35.94
C VAL A 320 12.46 31.88 -36.74
N HIS A 321 11.93 33.01 -37.19
CA HIS A 321 10.82 33.10 -38.13
C HIS A 321 11.37 33.48 -39.49
N HIS A 322 11.19 32.60 -40.46
CA HIS A 322 11.70 32.70 -41.82
C HIS A 322 10.61 33.23 -42.74
N THR A 323 10.99 34.15 -43.62
CA THR A 323 10.15 34.60 -44.72
C THR A 323 10.98 34.69 -45.98
N ALA A 324 10.64 33.87 -46.96
CA ALA A 324 11.28 33.85 -48.26
C ALA A 324 10.22 33.94 -49.35
N HIS A 325 10.38 34.85 -50.29
CA HIS A 325 9.49 35.03 -51.42
C HIS A 325 10.30 35.43 -52.65
N ASP A 326 10.07 34.74 -53.77
CA ASP A 326 10.89 34.84 -54.97
C ASP A 326 12.40 34.64 -54.64
N ASP A 327 13.21 35.68 -54.84
CA ASP A 327 14.65 35.68 -54.58
C ASP A 327 15.04 36.52 -53.34
N LEU A 328 14.05 36.94 -52.53
CA LEU A 328 14.27 37.67 -51.29
C LEU A 328 14.08 36.78 -50.07
N TYR A 329 15.09 36.76 -49.19
CA TYR A 329 15.03 36.12 -47.89
C TYR A 329 15.13 37.16 -46.76
N THR A 330 14.33 36.99 -45.72
CA THR A 330 14.47 37.69 -44.44
C THR A 330 14.12 36.75 -43.29
N ASN A 331 14.63 37.05 -42.09
CA ASN A 331 14.14 36.44 -40.86
C ASN A 331 14.07 37.44 -39.73
N SER A 332 13.20 37.14 -38.77
CA SER A 332 13.25 37.71 -37.42
C SER A 332 13.63 36.60 -36.44
N PHE A 333 14.49 36.88 -35.48
CA PHE A 333 14.98 35.89 -34.54
C PHE A 333 14.91 36.37 -33.09
N GLU A 334 14.79 35.40 -32.19
CA GLU A 334 15.03 35.54 -30.76
C GLU A 334 16.30 34.77 -30.39
N ALA A 335 17.15 35.35 -29.56
CA ALA A 335 18.38 34.75 -29.09
C ALA A 335 18.63 35.06 -27.60
N PHE A 336 19.55 34.31 -26.99
CA PHE A 336 20.03 34.56 -25.62
C PHE A 336 21.56 34.42 -25.59
N PRO A 337 22.26 35.02 -24.59
CA PRO A 337 23.71 34.90 -24.50
C PRO A 337 24.15 33.44 -24.39
N ALA A 338 25.17 33.03 -25.15
CA ALA A 338 25.61 31.63 -25.22
C ALA A 338 26.15 31.07 -23.90
N THR A 339 26.43 31.93 -22.92
CA THR A 339 26.86 31.59 -21.56
C THR A 339 25.69 31.22 -20.63
N VAL A 340 24.45 31.58 -20.98
CA VAL A 340 23.27 31.30 -20.17
C VAL A 340 22.77 29.88 -20.48
N PRO A 341 22.61 29.00 -19.48
CA PRO A 341 22.04 27.67 -19.71
C PRO A 341 20.56 27.80 -20.09
N PHE A 342 20.17 27.15 -21.19
CA PHE A 342 18.76 27.06 -21.56
C PHE A 342 18.08 25.94 -20.75
N ARG A 343 16.95 26.27 -20.13
CA ARG A 343 15.99 25.31 -19.58
C ARG A 343 14.62 25.61 -20.17
N PRO A 344 13.86 24.58 -20.61
CA PRO A 344 12.51 24.82 -21.07
C PRO A 344 11.66 25.37 -19.91
N PRO A 345 10.80 26.38 -20.15
CA PRO A 345 9.81 26.78 -19.16
C PRO A 345 8.81 25.64 -18.93
N VAL A 346 8.36 25.47 -17.68
CA VAL A 346 7.31 24.48 -17.34
C VAL A 346 5.97 25.04 -17.80
N GLN A 347 5.51 24.61 -18.97
CA GLN A 347 4.27 25.06 -19.62
C GLN A 347 3.27 23.93 -19.78
N THR A 348 3.76 22.71 -20.02
CA THR A 348 2.91 21.55 -20.20
C THR A 348 2.30 21.15 -18.85
N ALA A 349 0.98 21.21 -18.77
CA ALA A 349 0.26 20.90 -17.55
C ALA A 349 0.51 19.44 -17.14
N ARG A 350 0.81 19.21 -15.85
CA ARG A 350 0.85 17.84 -15.33
C ARG A 350 -0.56 17.24 -15.37
N PRO A 351 -0.72 15.97 -15.80
CA PRO A 351 -2.00 15.30 -15.72
C PRO A 351 -2.43 15.20 -14.25
N ARG A 352 -3.74 15.31 -14.00
CA ARG A 352 -4.30 15.14 -12.66
C ARG A 352 -5.41 14.10 -12.69
N ALA A 353 -5.30 13.10 -11.81
CA ALA A 353 -6.39 12.20 -11.52
C ALA A 353 -7.39 12.91 -10.61
N VAL A 354 -8.55 13.30 -11.16
CA VAL A 354 -9.57 14.11 -10.48
C VAL A 354 -10.42 13.27 -9.50
N GLY A 355 -10.53 11.96 -9.74
CA GLY A 355 -11.35 11.05 -8.94
C GLY A 355 -10.55 9.89 -8.34
N CYS A 356 -11.28 8.92 -7.81
CA CYS A 356 -10.74 7.61 -7.48
C CYS A 356 -10.96 6.64 -8.64
N GLU A 357 -10.15 5.59 -8.66
CA GLU A 357 -10.29 4.46 -9.58
C GLU A 357 -10.36 3.16 -8.77
N THR A 358 -10.71 2.05 -9.41
CA THR A 358 -10.56 0.73 -8.79
C THR A 358 -9.46 -0.06 -9.49
N ALA A 359 -8.80 -0.94 -8.74
CA ALA A 359 -7.72 -1.78 -9.24
C ALA A 359 -7.79 -3.17 -8.59
N LEU A 360 -7.30 -4.17 -9.31
CA LEU A 360 -7.23 -5.55 -8.82
C LEU A 360 -5.91 -5.74 -8.07
N VAL A 361 -5.95 -6.28 -6.85
CA VAL A 361 -4.74 -6.62 -6.11
C VAL A 361 -4.05 -7.83 -6.77
N VAL A 362 -2.75 -7.70 -7.03
CA VAL A 362 -1.93 -8.72 -7.71
C VAL A 362 -0.69 -9.09 -6.91
N GLY A 363 -0.11 -10.26 -7.21
CA GLY A 363 1.08 -10.79 -6.58
C GLY A 363 1.64 -11.98 -7.36
N PRO A 364 2.73 -12.60 -6.89
CA PRO A 364 3.32 -13.75 -7.55
C PRO A 364 2.33 -14.92 -7.61
N GLN A 365 2.51 -15.79 -8.61
CA GLN A 365 1.65 -16.97 -8.78
C GLN A 365 1.65 -17.85 -7.51
N GLY A 366 0.45 -18.20 -7.04
CA GLY A 366 0.26 -19.05 -5.84
C GLY A 366 0.32 -18.31 -4.50
N GLU A 367 0.49 -16.98 -4.50
CA GLU A 367 0.35 -16.14 -3.31
C GLU A 367 -1.07 -15.61 -3.15
N GLU A 368 -1.62 -15.70 -1.94
CA GLU A 368 -2.91 -15.06 -1.59
C GLU A 368 -2.70 -13.66 -0.99
N ILE A 369 -1.52 -13.42 -0.40
CA ILE A 369 -1.16 -12.17 0.26
C ILE A 369 0.25 -11.80 -0.19
N TRP A 370 0.39 -10.64 -0.82
CA TRP A 370 1.68 -10.12 -1.25
C TRP A 370 1.88 -8.71 -0.72
N THR A 371 2.75 -8.57 0.28
CA THR A 371 3.01 -7.30 0.98
C THR A 371 4.48 -7.14 1.31
N ASP A 372 4.91 -5.90 1.48
CA ASP A 372 6.23 -5.57 2.02
C ASP A 372 6.18 -5.19 3.51
N SER A 373 7.31 -4.75 4.07
CA SER A 373 7.46 -4.35 5.49
C SER A 373 6.62 -3.14 5.90
N HIS A 374 6.03 -2.42 4.95
CA HIS A 374 5.18 -1.25 5.20
C HIS A 374 3.69 -1.55 5.01
N GLY A 375 3.30 -2.80 4.77
CA GLY A 375 1.91 -3.17 4.52
C GLY A 375 1.41 -2.69 3.14
N ARG A 376 2.31 -2.46 2.18
CA ARG A 376 1.96 -2.03 0.82
C ARG A 376 1.60 -3.24 -0.02
N ILE A 377 0.77 -3.03 -1.04
CA ILE A 377 0.37 -4.06 -2.01
C ILE A 377 0.73 -3.63 -3.43
N LYS A 378 0.58 -4.54 -4.39
CA LYS A 378 0.64 -4.22 -5.82
C LYS A 378 -0.72 -4.44 -6.46
N VAL A 379 -1.00 -3.67 -7.52
CA VAL A 379 -2.29 -3.71 -8.20
C VAL A 379 -2.12 -3.72 -9.72
N GLU A 380 -3.16 -4.20 -10.40
CA GLU A 380 -3.36 -4.06 -11.84
C GLU A 380 -4.51 -3.07 -12.05
N PHE A 381 -4.26 -2.00 -12.82
CA PHE A 381 -5.32 -1.08 -13.21
C PHE A 381 -6.09 -1.63 -14.42
N PRO A 382 -7.43 -1.47 -14.49
CA PRO A 382 -8.22 -1.96 -15.62
C PRO A 382 -7.86 -1.34 -16.98
N TRP A 383 -7.25 -0.15 -16.96
CA TRP A 383 -6.79 0.55 -18.16
C TRP A 383 -5.34 0.21 -18.53
N ASP A 384 -4.60 -0.51 -17.69
CA ASP A 384 -3.24 -0.91 -18.01
C ASP A 384 -3.28 -2.04 -19.06
N ARG A 385 -2.91 -1.70 -20.29
CA ARG A 385 -2.96 -2.60 -21.44
C ARG A 385 -1.71 -3.47 -21.56
N ASP A 386 -0.59 -3.00 -21.00
CA ASP A 386 0.70 -3.68 -21.03
C ASP A 386 0.94 -4.48 -19.73
N GLY A 387 0.00 -4.43 -18.80
CA GLY A 387 -0.01 -5.14 -17.53
C GLY A 387 0.06 -6.67 -17.71
N VAL A 388 0.85 -7.30 -16.85
CA VAL A 388 1.08 -8.76 -16.84
C VAL A 388 0.26 -9.48 -15.76
N LYS A 389 -0.53 -8.73 -14.98
CA LYS A 389 -1.39 -9.24 -13.89
C LYS A 389 -0.64 -10.05 -12.83
N ASP A 390 0.62 -9.70 -12.59
CA ASP A 390 1.49 -10.30 -11.58
C ASP A 390 2.15 -9.23 -10.68
N ASP A 391 3.17 -9.61 -9.90
CA ASP A 391 3.91 -8.72 -9.02
C ASP A 391 4.77 -7.64 -9.73
N LYS A 392 4.73 -7.53 -11.05
CA LYS A 392 5.41 -6.49 -11.85
C LYS A 392 4.44 -5.45 -12.43
N SER A 393 3.14 -5.63 -12.24
CA SER A 393 2.09 -4.75 -12.79
C SER A 393 2.20 -3.31 -12.28
N SER A 394 2.55 -3.13 -11.00
CA SER A 394 2.71 -1.80 -10.41
C SER A 394 3.88 -1.71 -9.42
N THR A 395 4.15 -0.48 -9.00
CA THR A 395 4.95 -0.21 -7.80
C THR A 395 4.20 -0.63 -6.53
N TRP A 396 4.87 -0.55 -5.39
CA TRP A 396 4.26 -0.77 -4.07
C TRP A 396 3.39 0.41 -3.65
N ILE A 397 2.10 0.14 -3.41
CA ILE A 397 1.09 1.13 -3.09
C ILE A 397 0.67 0.99 -1.62
N ARG A 398 0.70 2.09 -0.86
CA ARG A 398 0.28 2.11 0.54
C ARG A 398 -1.22 1.88 0.68
N VAL A 399 -1.62 1.21 1.76
CA VAL A 399 -3.02 0.92 2.09
C VAL A 399 -3.42 1.73 3.32
N ALA A 400 -4.44 2.57 3.17
CA ALA A 400 -5.05 3.28 4.27
C ALA A 400 -5.66 2.28 5.27
N GLN A 401 -5.36 2.49 6.55
CA GLN A 401 -5.92 1.71 7.66
C GLN A 401 -6.89 2.60 8.44
N SER A 402 -7.85 1.99 9.14
CA SER A 402 -8.82 2.75 9.96
C SER A 402 -8.13 3.52 11.10
N VAL A 403 -7.07 2.95 11.68
CA VAL A 403 -6.19 3.59 12.68
C VAL A 403 -4.77 3.07 12.50
N ALA A 404 -3.76 3.95 12.49
CA ALA A 404 -2.35 3.56 12.40
C ALA A 404 -1.47 4.40 13.35
N GLY A 405 -0.88 3.76 14.36
CA GLY A 405 0.02 4.37 15.34
C GLY A 405 1.38 3.66 15.42
N LYS A 406 2.26 4.12 16.31
CA LYS A 406 3.61 3.56 16.49
C LYS A 406 3.52 2.19 17.18
N GLY A 407 3.34 1.13 16.40
CA GLY A 407 3.24 -0.26 16.87
C GLY A 407 1.86 -0.68 17.35
N PHE A 408 0.81 0.08 17.03
CA PHE A 408 -0.58 -0.25 17.37
C PHE A 408 -1.54 0.29 16.30
N GLY A 409 -2.75 -0.25 16.22
CA GLY A 409 -3.77 0.17 15.25
C GLY A 409 -4.48 -1.01 14.59
N ALA A 410 -5.13 -0.76 13.47
CA ALA A 410 -5.72 -1.77 12.60
C ALA A 410 -4.77 -2.11 11.46
N LEU A 411 -4.75 -3.38 11.07
CA LEU A 411 -4.00 -3.86 9.91
C LEU A 411 -4.84 -4.87 9.12
N PHE A 412 -5.46 -4.39 8.05
CA PHE A 412 -6.15 -5.21 7.06
C PHE A 412 -5.40 -5.09 5.74
N LEU A 413 -4.80 -6.20 5.32
CA LEU A 413 -4.07 -6.30 4.07
C LEU A 413 -5.02 -6.84 2.98
N PRO A 414 -5.28 -6.06 1.92
CA PRO A 414 -5.98 -6.57 0.75
C PRO A 414 -5.22 -7.76 0.16
N ARG A 415 -5.97 -8.79 -0.24
CA ARG A 415 -5.46 -10.05 -0.78
C ARG A 415 -5.46 -10.03 -2.30
N VAL A 416 -4.58 -10.82 -2.91
CA VAL A 416 -4.55 -11.04 -4.36
C VAL A 416 -5.94 -11.47 -4.83
N GLY A 417 -6.45 -10.83 -5.89
CA GLY A 417 -7.79 -11.03 -6.42
C GLY A 417 -8.88 -10.12 -5.83
N GLN A 418 -8.59 -9.33 -4.78
CA GLN A 418 -9.54 -8.35 -4.25
C GLN A 418 -9.53 -7.05 -5.05
N GLU A 419 -10.65 -6.34 -5.05
CA GLU A 419 -10.77 -5.02 -5.67
C GLU A 419 -10.58 -3.91 -4.62
N VAL A 420 -9.68 -2.98 -4.92
CA VAL A 420 -9.32 -1.85 -4.07
C VAL A 420 -9.63 -0.52 -4.74
N VAL A 421 -9.91 0.50 -3.94
CA VAL A 421 -10.11 1.88 -4.39
C VAL A 421 -8.79 2.65 -4.32
N ILE A 422 -8.33 3.15 -5.45
CA ILE A 422 -7.12 3.96 -5.61
C ILE A 422 -7.49 5.44 -5.61
N THR A 423 -6.78 6.20 -4.79
CA THR A 423 -6.75 7.67 -4.82
C THR A 423 -5.33 8.13 -5.10
N TYR A 424 -5.17 9.41 -5.45
CA TYR A 424 -3.89 9.95 -5.90
C TYR A 424 -3.49 11.13 -5.02
N LEU A 425 -2.33 11.06 -4.39
CA LEU A 425 -1.85 12.14 -3.52
C LEU A 425 -1.65 13.41 -4.35
N ASN A 426 -2.28 14.52 -3.94
CA ASN A 426 -2.33 15.78 -4.68
C ASN A 426 -2.92 15.67 -6.11
N GLY A 427 -3.63 14.57 -6.41
CA GLY A 427 -4.12 14.24 -7.74
C GLY A 427 -3.03 13.76 -8.69
N ASP A 428 -1.84 13.42 -8.21
CA ASP A 428 -0.70 12.98 -9.03
C ASP A 428 -0.81 11.48 -9.38
N PRO A 429 -1.00 11.11 -10.66
CA PRO A 429 -1.08 9.71 -11.10
C PRO A 429 0.12 8.86 -10.69
N ASP A 430 1.29 9.48 -10.47
CA ASP A 430 2.51 8.80 -10.05
C ASP A 430 2.50 8.43 -8.55
N ARG A 431 1.48 8.87 -7.79
CA ARG A 431 1.37 8.70 -6.33
C ARG A 431 0.06 8.04 -5.91
N PRO A 432 -0.19 6.78 -6.30
CA PRO A 432 -1.38 6.08 -5.88
C PRO A 432 -1.37 5.76 -4.38
N LEU A 433 -2.55 5.71 -3.78
CA LEU A 433 -2.83 5.31 -2.41
C LEU A 433 -4.14 4.52 -2.38
N VAL A 434 -4.10 3.30 -1.86
CA VAL A 434 -5.32 2.53 -1.61
C VAL A 434 -6.06 3.13 -0.43
N THR A 435 -7.32 3.50 -0.60
CA THR A 435 -8.15 4.14 0.44
C THR A 435 -9.39 3.35 0.85
N GLY A 436 -9.64 2.22 0.20
CA GLY A 436 -10.74 1.33 0.55
C GLY A 436 -10.72 0.06 -0.28
N CYS A 437 -11.64 -0.84 0.05
CA CYS A 437 -11.93 -2.06 -0.70
C CYS A 437 -13.41 -2.11 -1.02
N VAL A 438 -13.77 -2.74 -2.14
CA VAL A 438 -15.16 -2.90 -2.56
C VAL A 438 -15.45 -4.37 -2.88
N TYR A 439 -16.67 -4.81 -2.57
CA TYR A 439 -17.19 -6.10 -3.02
C TYR A 439 -17.66 -5.97 -4.46
N ASN A 440 -17.63 -7.08 -5.21
CA ASN A 440 -18.01 -7.12 -6.61
C ASN A 440 -18.67 -8.48 -6.96
N GLY A 441 -18.90 -8.74 -8.26
CA GLY A 441 -19.57 -9.97 -8.71
C GLY A 441 -18.82 -11.27 -8.43
N GLU A 442 -17.50 -11.21 -8.24
CA GLU A 442 -16.66 -12.37 -7.89
C GLU A 442 -16.39 -12.42 -6.37
N ASN A 443 -16.04 -11.28 -5.79
CA ASN A 443 -15.84 -11.10 -4.36
C ASN A 443 -17.14 -10.66 -3.70
N ALA A 444 -18.01 -11.62 -3.38
CA ALA A 444 -19.30 -11.37 -2.75
C ALA A 444 -19.16 -10.89 -1.28
N THR A 445 -20.21 -10.21 -0.80
CA THR A 445 -20.32 -9.78 0.60
C THR A 445 -20.37 -10.98 1.57
N PRO A 446 -19.89 -10.82 2.82
CA PRO A 446 -19.96 -11.89 3.81
C PRO A 446 -21.40 -12.20 4.24
N ALA A 447 -22.31 -11.24 4.17
CA ALA A 447 -23.74 -11.47 4.38
C ALA A 447 -24.44 -11.76 3.05
N THR A 448 -25.47 -12.61 3.07
CA THR A 448 -26.42 -12.74 1.96
C THR A 448 -27.33 -11.51 1.96
N LEU A 449 -27.09 -10.58 1.04
CA LEU A 449 -27.86 -9.34 0.92
C LEU A 449 -28.92 -9.44 -0.19
N PRO A 450 -30.09 -8.79 -0.03
CA PRO A 450 -30.47 -7.88 1.07
C PRO A 450 -31.08 -8.59 2.30
N ALA A 451 -31.18 -9.92 2.31
CA ALA A 451 -31.87 -10.67 3.38
C ALA A 451 -31.32 -10.38 4.79
N ASN A 452 -30.00 -10.25 4.93
CA ASN A 452 -29.31 -10.03 6.20
C ASN A 452 -28.74 -8.61 6.34
N GLN A 453 -29.48 -7.59 5.87
CA GLN A 453 -29.04 -6.19 5.88
C GLN A 453 -28.83 -5.56 7.27
N THR A 454 -29.30 -6.20 8.34
CA THR A 454 -29.09 -5.79 9.74
C THR A 454 -27.80 -6.34 10.35
N GLN A 455 -26.98 -7.07 9.59
CA GLN A 455 -25.73 -7.65 10.05
C GLN A 455 -24.53 -6.74 9.80
N THR A 456 -23.70 -6.55 10.85
CA THR A 456 -22.36 -5.97 10.75
C THR A 456 -21.33 -7.07 10.98
N ILE A 457 -20.40 -7.26 10.04
CA ILE A 457 -19.53 -8.46 10.02
C ILE A 457 -18.06 -8.08 9.81
N ILE A 458 -17.19 -8.60 10.66
CA ILE A 458 -15.75 -8.78 10.39
C ILE A 458 -15.51 -10.27 10.25
N ARG A 459 -15.39 -10.75 9.01
CA ARG A 459 -15.08 -12.16 8.69
C ARG A 459 -13.73 -12.26 8.02
N THR A 460 -12.89 -13.13 8.56
CA THR A 460 -11.57 -13.46 8.03
C THR A 460 -11.60 -14.80 7.30
N ARG A 461 -10.52 -15.12 6.57
CA ARG A 461 -10.32 -16.42 5.94
C ARG A 461 -8.94 -16.96 6.27
N SER A 462 -8.84 -18.23 6.66
CA SER A 462 -7.56 -18.91 6.80
C SER A 462 -6.76 -18.80 5.49
N SER A 463 -5.46 -18.58 5.60
CA SER A 463 -4.54 -18.43 4.46
C SER A 463 -3.38 -19.41 4.66
N LYS A 464 -2.93 -20.16 3.65
CA LYS A 464 -3.45 -20.24 2.27
C LYS A 464 -4.58 -21.28 2.12
N GLN A 465 -5.39 -21.13 1.07
CA GLN A 465 -6.44 -22.06 0.59
C GLN A 465 -7.52 -22.40 1.64
N GLY A 466 -7.79 -21.47 2.55
CA GLY A 466 -8.82 -21.68 3.57
C GLY A 466 -10.24 -21.59 3.02
N THR A 467 -11.11 -22.49 3.46
CA THR A 467 -12.57 -22.45 3.19
C THR A 467 -13.39 -21.96 4.39
N ALA A 468 -12.72 -21.61 5.50
CA ALA A 468 -13.31 -21.08 6.74
C ALA A 468 -12.32 -20.09 7.40
N GLY A 469 -12.74 -19.42 8.46
CA GLY A 469 -11.93 -18.43 9.18
C GLY A 469 -12.64 -17.92 10.42
N ASN A 470 -12.07 -16.89 11.05
CA ASN A 470 -12.63 -16.29 12.26
C ASN A 470 -13.71 -15.26 11.92
N GLU A 471 -14.67 -15.06 12.81
CA GLU A 471 -15.77 -14.12 12.62
C GLU A 471 -16.14 -13.39 13.92
N LEU A 472 -16.35 -12.08 13.79
CA LEU A 472 -17.07 -11.24 14.74
C LEU A 472 -18.28 -10.65 14.00
N ARG A 473 -19.48 -11.01 14.44
CA ARG A 473 -20.73 -10.56 13.81
C ARG A 473 -21.70 -10.02 14.84
N PHE A 474 -22.31 -8.88 14.49
CA PHE A 474 -23.39 -8.24 15.23
C PHE A 474 -24.67 -8.36 14.37
N GLU A 475 -25.73 -8.90 14.94
CA GLU A 475 -27.08 -8.92 14.36
C GLU A 475 -27.94 -7.92 15.12
N ASP A 476 -28.43 -6.90 14.42
CA ASP A 476 -29.26 -5.83 14.98
C ASP A 476 -30.76 -6.00 14.65
N LYS A 477 -31.16 -7.18 14.16
CA LYS A 477 -32.58 -7.50 13.98
C LYS A 477 -33.28 -7.52 15.34
N LYS A 478 -34.21 -6.57 15.50
CA LYS A 478 -35.00 -6.41 16.72
C LYS A 478 -35.62 -7.72 17.20
N ASP A 479 -35.52 -7.98 18.50
CA ASP A 479 -36.02 -9.16 19.20
C ASP A 479 -35.33 -10.48 18.77
N ALA A 480 -34.24 -10.39 18.01
CA ALA A 480 -33.39 -11.48 17.54
C ALA A 480 -31.90 -11.06 17.51
N GLU A 481 -31.51 -10.12 18.38
CA GLU A 481 -30.16 -9.58 18.42
C GLU A 481 -29.14 -10.65 18.84
N GLU A 482 -27.99 -10.70 18.17
CA GLU A 482 -26.93 -11.67 18.42
C GLU A 482 -25.54 -11.03 18.33
N LEU A 483 -24.68 -11.38 19.28
CA LEU A 483 -23.23 -11.24 19.14
C LEU A 483 -22.65 -12.63 18.89
N TYR A 484 -22.10 -12.85 17.70
CA TYR A 484 -21.45 -14.09 17.32
C TYR A 484 -19.93 -13.89 17.29
N LEU A 485 -19.22 -14.69 18.08
CA LEU A 485 -17.76 -14.74 18.13
C LEU A 485 -17.31 -16.15 17.81
N HIS A 486 -16.60 -16.32 16.69
CA HIS A 486 -16.12 -17.62 16.21
C HIS A 486 -14.61 -17.60 16.02
N ALA A 487 -13.93 -18.52 16.72
CA ALA A 487 -12.52 -18.81 16.53
C ALA A 487 -12.38 -20.09 15.69
N GLN A 488 -11.63 -20.03 14.60
CA GLN A 488 -11.46 -21.19 13.70
C GLN A 488 -10.60 -22.30 14.31
N LYS A 489 -9.77 -21.98 15.32
CA LYS A 489 -8.91 -22.93 16.01
C LYS A 489 -8.76 -22.56 17.49
N ASP A 490 -7.71 -21.81 17.83
CA ASP A 490 -7.36 -21.48 19.21
C ASP A 490 -8.01 -20.14 19.59
N MET A 491 -8.63 -20.06 20.78
CA MET A 491 -9.09 -18.81 21.39
C MET A 491 -8.33 -18.58 22.70
N LEU A 492 -7.45 -17.58 22.72
CA LEU A 492 -6.73 -17.16 23.91
C LEU A 492 -7.37 -15.90 24.48
N VAL A 493 -7.63 -15.89 25.79
CA VAL A 493 -8.24 -14.76 26.49
C VAL A 493 -7.40 -14.43 27.72
N GLU A 494 -6.84 -13.21 27.74
CA GLU A 494 -6.04 -12.68 28.84
C GLU A 494 -6.66 -11.39 29.36
N ILE A 495 -6.91 -11.32 30.67
CA ILE A 495 -7.59 -10.20 31.33
C ILE A 495 -6.72 -9.70 32.48
N GLU A 496 -6.15 -8.50 32.31
CA GLU A 496 -5.17 -7.93 33.23
C GLU A 496 -5.73 -7.45 34.58
N ASN A 497 -7.05 -7.34 34.72
CA ASN A 497 -7.65 -6.82 35.95
C ASN A 497 -8.89 -7.60 36.38
N ALA A 498 -10.05 -7.33 35.78
CA ALA A 498 -11.31 -7.89 36.22
C ALA A 498 -12.17 -8.36 35.05
N LEU A 499 -12.67 -9.60 35.14
CA LEU A 499 -13.71 -10.14 34.27
C LEU A 499 -15.02 -10.22 35.08
N THR A 500 -16.10 -9.65 34.54
CA THR A 500 -17.44 -9.76 35.12
C THR A 500 -18.42 -10.23 34.05
N THR A 501 -19.12 -11.34 34.32
CA THR A 501 -20.16 -11.89 33.46
C THR A 501 -21.50 -11.84 34.18
N THR A 502 -22.55 -11.38 33.52
CA THR A 502 -23.91 -11.34 34.08
C THR A 502 -24.92 -11.73 33.02
N ILE A 503 -25.57 -12.88 33.22
CA ILE A 503 -26.66 -13.36 32.37
C ILE A 503 -27.98 -12.99 33.06
N LYS A 504 -28.72 -12.05 32.48
CA LYS A 504 -29.96 -11.51 33.10
C LYS A 504 -31.14 -12.49 33.03
N LYS A 505 -31.20 -13.27 31.95
CA LYS A 505 -32.29 -14.22 31.67
C LYS A 505 -31.76 -15.30 30.72
N GLY A 506 -32.26 -16.53 30.84
CA GLY A 506 -31.91 -17.65 29.97
C GLY A 506 -31.10 -18.73 30.69
N ALA A 507 -30.27 -19.45 29.95
CA ALA A 507 -29.41 -20.52 30.43
C ALA A 507 -27.94 -20.23 30.07
N GLU A 508 -27.03 -20.82 30.84
CA GLU A 508 -25.60 -20.86 30.56
C GLU A 508 -25.19 -22.32 30.39
N THR A 509 -24.43 -22.65 29.34
CA THR A 509 -23.98 -24.01 29.08
C THR A 509 -22.53 -24.00 28.65
N HIS A 510 -21.73 -24.87 29.26
CA HIS A 510 -20.32 -25.09 28.94
C HIS A 510 -20.15 -26.57 28.59
N THR A 511 -19.84 -26.85 27.33
CA THR A 511 -19.61 -28.23 26.84
C THR A 511 -18.16 -28.37 26.40
N LEU A 512 -17.46 -29.34 26.98
CA LEU A 512 -16.16 -29.80 26.51
C LEU A 512 -16.36 -31.23 25.99
N GLU A 513 -16.29 -31.40 24.67
CA GLU A 513 -16.55 -32.71 24.04
C GLU A 513 -15.36 -33.67 24.21
N GLU A 514 -14.13 -33.14 24.16
CA GLU A 514 -12.90 -33.90 24.28
C GLU A 514 -11.83 -33.08 25.02
N GLY A 515 -11.01 -33.75 25.83
CA GLY A 515 -9.86 -33.17 26.52
C GLY A 515 -10.11 -32.87 28.00
N ASP A 516 -9.21 -32.08 28.58
CA ASP A 516 -9.15 -31.81 30.01
C ASP A 516 -9.59 -30.39 30.36
N ARG A 517 -10.19 -30.21 31.54
CA ARG A 517 -10.47 -28.90 32.13
C ARG A 517 -9.68 -28.71 33.42
N THR A 518 -8.90 -27.63 33.48
CA THR A 518 -8.20 -27.21 34.69
C THR A 518 -8.76 -25.88 35.19
N THR A 519 -8.92 -25.72 36.50
CA THR A 519 -9.25 -24.45 37.15
C THR A 519 -8.32 -24.27 38.33
N GLU A 520 -7.58 -23.16 38.36
CA GLU A 520 -6.60 -22.87 39.40
C GLU A 520 -6.84 -21.48 39.99
N LEU A 521 -7.06 -21.42 41.31
CA LEU A 521 -7.10 -20.17 42.07
C LEU A 521 -5.84 -20.08 42.94
N LYS A 522 -4.80 -19.38 42.45
CA LYS A 522 -3.52 -19.26 43.16
C LYS A 522 -3.63 -18.49 44.48
N LYS A 523 -4.55 -17.52 44.56
CA LYS A 523 -4.78 -16.71 45.76
C LYS A 523 -6.22 -16.24 45.81
N GLY A 524 -6.79 -16.20 47.01
CA GLY A 524 -8.09 -15.61 47.26
C GLY A 524 -9.10 -16.65 47.76
N LYS A 525 -10.37 -16.42 47.43
CA LYS A 525 -11.48 -17.28 47.82
C LYS A 525 -12.30 -17.66 46.60
N GLU A 526 -12.74 -18.91 46.56
CA GLU A 526 -13.81 -19.34 45.68
C GLU A 526 -15.12 -19.38 46.46
N THR A 527 -16.24 -19.03 45.85
CA THR A 527 -17.56 -19.07 46.50
C THR A 527 -18.60 -19.52 45.50
N HIS A 528 -19.26 -20.64 45.80
CA HIS A 528 -20.35 -21.18 44.99
C HIS A 528 -21.67 -21.05 45.75
N LYS A 529 -22.64 -20.32 45.18
CA LYS A 529 -23.97 -20.10 45.78
C LYS A 529 -25.06 -20.57 44.82
N VAL A 530 -25.74 -21.64 45.18
CA VAL A 530 -26.84 -22.22 44.40
C VAL A 530 -28.11 -22.15 45.23
N LYS A 531 -29.13 -21.45 44.73
CA LYS A 531 -30.45 -21.39 45.40
C LYS A 531 -31.35 -22.57 45.07
N GLY A 532 -31.23 -23.08 43.84
CA GLY A 532 -31.93 -24.27 43.39
C GLY A 532 -31.12 -25.53 43.67
N THR A 533 -31.19 -26.48 42.73
CA THR A 533 -30.48 -27.75 42.82
C THR A 533 -29.06 -27.65 42.27
N ARG A 534 -28.10 -28.31 42.94
CA ARG A 534 -26.77 -28.59 42.41
C ARG A 534 -26.61 -30.11 42.28
N THR A 535 -26.47 -30.60 41.06
CA THR A 535 -26.16 -32.01 40.77
C THR A 535 -24.69 -32.11 40.39
N LEU A 536 -23.99 -33.11 40.93
CA LEU A 536 -22.63 -33.48 40.54
C LEU A 536 -22.66 -34.97 40.21
N ASP A 537 -22.27 -35.32 38.98
CA ASP A 537 -22.18 -36.68 38.51
C ASP A 537 -20.76 -36.91 37.98
N VAL A 538 -20.05 -37.87 38.58
CA VAL A 538 -18.65 -38.21 38.27
C VAL A 538 -18.61 -39.72 38.06
N THR A 539 -18.36 -40.14 36.82
CA THR A 539 -18.35 -41.57 36.47
C THR A 539 -16.98 -42.23 36.73
N GLY A 540 -15.93 -41.42 36.87
CA GLY A 540 -14.59 -41.86 37.23
C GLY A 540 -14.28 -41.60 38.71
N ASP A 541 -13.00 -41.56 39.05
CA ASP A 541 -12.55 -41.30 40.41
C ASP A 541 -12.75 -39.82 40.80
N GLU A 542 -13.24 -39.59 42.02
CA GLU A 542 -13.34 -38.25 42.63
C GLU A 542 -12.48 -38.20 43.90
N SER A 543 -11.62 -37.18 44.01
CA SER A 543 -10.73 -36.98 45.16
C SER A 543 -10.89 -35.59 45.76
N HIS A 544 -11.01 -35.52 47.08
CA HIS A 544 -11.13 -34.28 47.86
C HIS A 544 -10.03 -34.22 48.91
N THR A 545 -9.19 -33.20 48.86
CA THR A 545 -8.15 -32.94 49.88
C THR A 545 -8.36 -31.58 50.51
N ASN A 546 -8.65 -31.56 51.81
CA ASN A 546 -8.72 -30.33 52.61
C ASN A 546 -7.57 -30.32 53.62
N ALA A 547 -6.60 -29.43 53.43
CA ALA A 547 -5.47 -29.28 54.36
C ALA A 547 -5.89 -28.65 55.71
N ALA A 548 -7.00 -27.91 55.71
CA ALA A 548 -7.60 -27.30 56.90
C ALA A 548 -8.95 -27.98 57.22
N ALA A 549 -9.74 -27.36 58.09
CA ALA A 549 -11.04 -27.91 58.50
C ALA A 549 -12.03 -28.03 57.32
N PHE A 550 -12.69 -29.17 57.21
CA PHE A 550 -13.87 -29.38 56.36
C PHE A 550 -15.12 -29.42 57.23
N LYS A 551 -16.11 -28.56 56.93
CA LYS A 551 -17.40 -28.53 57.61
C LYS A 551 -18.51 -28.87 56.62
N HIS A 552 -19.17 -30.00 56.84
CA HIS A 552 -20.38 -30.38 56.13
C HIS A 552 -21.58 -30.24 57.08
N THR A 553 -22.59 -29.46 56.70
CA THR A 553 -23.83 -29.31 57.47
C THR A 553 -25.00 -29.57 56.54
N VAL A 554 -25.81 -30.58 56.88
CA VAL A 554 -26.99 -30.97 56.12
C VAL A 554 -28.18 -30.82 57.05
N ALA A 555 -29.16 -30.00 56.67
CA ALA A 555 -30.35 -29.77 57.48
C ALA A 555 -31.41 -30.86 57.28
N GLY A 556 -31.47 -31.44 56.08
CA GLY A 556 -32.25 -32.62 55.76
C GLY A 556 -31.41 -33.89 55.90
N ASP A 557 -31.74 -34.89 55.08
CA ASP A 557 -31.09 -36.20 55.14
C ASP A 557 -29.71 -36.19 54.49
N TYR A 558 -28.77 -36.88 55.12
CA TYR A 558 -27.46 -37.21 54.55
C TYR A 558 -27.40 -38.71 54.28
N ASN A 559 -27.69 -39.10 53.04
CA ASN A 559 -27.62 -40.49 52.61
C ASN A 559 -26.22 -40.79 52.04
N LEU A 560 -25.51 -41.72 52.66
CA LEU A 560 -24.21 -42.21 52.20
C LEU A 560 -24.31 -43.71 51.92
N THR A 561 -24.31 -44.07 50.64
CA THR A 561 -24.26 -45.47 50.19
C THR A 561 -22.89 -45.73 49.59
N ILE A 562 -22.24 -46.81 50.04
CA ILE A 562 -20.93 -47.24 49.57
C ILE A 562 -21.03 -48.71 49.21
N ASP A 563 -21.02 -49.01 47.91
CA ASP A 563 -21.04 -50.40 47.43
C ASP A 563 -19.68 -51.10 47.66
N GLY A 564 -18.62 -50.30 47.72
CA GLY A 564 -17.26 -50.75 48.05
C GLY A 564 -16.94 -50.70 49.54
N LYS A 565 -15.71 -50.31 49.87
CA LYS A 565 -15.22 -50.19 51.25
C LYS A 565 -15.21 -48.74 51.72
N LEU A 566 -15.81 -48.48 52.88
CA LEU A 566 -15.60 -47.24 53.63
C LEU A 566 -14.45 -47.41 54.63
N THR A 567 -13.48 -46.49 54.64
CA THR A 567 -12.42 -46.42 55.66
C THR A 567 -12.43 -45.03 56.29
N ILE A 568 -12.57 -44.98 57.63
CA ILE A 568 -12.50 -43.74 58.40
C ILE A 568 -11.31 -43.83 59.33
N THR A 569 -10.25 -43.06 59.05
CA THR A 569 -9.06 -42.96 59.90
C THR A 569 -9.04 -41.59 60.56
N VAL A 570 -9.11 -41.56 61.89
CA VAL A 570 -9.03 -40.32 62.66
C VAL A 570 -7.95 -40.46 63.71
N THR A 571 -6.96 -39.56 63.68
CA THR A 571 -5.87 -39.52 64.67
C THR A 571 -6.30 -38.83 65.97
N GLY A 572 -7.29 -37.93 65.88
CA GLY A 572 -7.97 -37.31 67.02
C GLY A 572 -9.16 -38.13 67.52
N ALA A 573 -10.09 -37.45 68.20
CA ALA A 573 -11.31 -38.08 68.70
C ALA A 573 -12.41 -38.16 67.63
N ILE A 574 -13.12 -39.29 67.60
CA ILE A 574 -14.40 -39.43 66.89
C ILE A 574 -15.54 -39.28 67.91
N SER A 575 -16.57 -38.50 67.58
CA SER A 575 -17.80 -38.40 68.37
C SER A 575 -19.03 -38.60 67.50
N ILE A 576 -19.79 -39.66 67.79
CA ILE A 576 -21.08 -39.95 67.16
C ILE A 576 -22.14 -39.73 68.23
N LYS A 577 -23.05 -38.79 67.97
CA LYS A 577 -24.15 -38.44 68.88
C LYS A 577 -25.47 -38.53 68.11
N SER A 578 -26.43 -39.26 68.66
CA SER A 578 -27.81 -39.30 68.19
C SER A 578 -28.71 -39.04 69.39
N SER A 579 -29.74 -38.21 69.21
CA SER A 579 -30.83 -38.08 70.18
C SER A 579 -31.86 -39.21 70.06
N ALA A 580 -31.77 -39.99 68.99
CA ALA A 580 -32.60 -41.14 68.71
C ALA A 580 -31.73 -42.41 68.74
N ALA A 581 -32.03 -43.40 67.91
CA ALA A 581 -31.25 -44.63 67.82
C ALA A 581 -29.93 -44.43 67.04
N ILE A 582 -28.95 -45.28 67.36
CA ILE A 582 -27.81 -45.61 66.50
C ILE A 582 -27.92 -47.12 66.28
N SER A 583 -28.08 -47.57 65.03
CA SER A 583 -27.99 -49.00 64.68
C SER A 583 -26.62 -49.30 64.06
N GLN A 584 -25.97 -50.37 64.51
CA GLN A 584 -24.71 -50.86 63.97
C GLN A 584 -24.84 -52.36 63.73
N GLU A 585 -24.76 -52.77 62.47
CA GLU A 585 -24.92 -54.15 62.04
C GLU A 585 -23.76 -54.52 61.14
N ALA A 586 -23.15 -55.68 61.38
CA ALA A 586 -22.09 -56.24 60.54
C ALA A 586 -22.46 -57.67 60.16
N GLY A 587 -22.45 -57.99 58.86
CA GLY A 587 -22.82 -59.32 58.37
C GLY A 587 -21.82 -60.43 58.73
N THR A 588 -20.60 -60.08 59.14
CA THR A 588 -19.54 -61.02 59.52
C THR A 588 -18.98 -60.72 60.90
N THR A 589 -18.13 -59.70 61.01
CA THR A 589 -17.41 -59.38 62.24
C THR A 589 -17.64 -57.93 62.61
N PHE A 590 -18.10 -57.70 63.84
CA PHE A 590 -18.05 -56.40 64.49
C PHE A 590 -16.91 -56.42 65.51
N LEU A 591 -15.89 -55.57 65.33
CA LEU A 591 -14.73 -55.47 66.21
C LEU A 591 -14.74 -54.12 66.92
N ALA A 592 -14.80 -54.15 68.26
CA ALA A 592 -14.61 -52.98 69.10
C ALA A 592 -13.44 -53.25 70.06
N ASP A 593 -12.37 -52.48 69.92
CA ASP A 593 -11.16 -52.60 70.73
C ASP A 593 -10.74 -51.20 71.22
N ALA A 594 -10.25 -51.11 72.46
CA ALA A 594 -9.84 -49.87 73.09
C ALA A 594 -8.58 -50.08 73.93
N GLY A 595 -7.52 -49.30 73.65
CA GLY A 595 -6.22 -49.47 74.32
C GLY A 595 -6.16 -49.08 75.79
N THR A 596 -7.13 -48.34 76.32
CA THR A 596 -7.15 -47.91 77.73
C THR A 596 -8.43 -48.33 78.44
N ALA A 597 -9.58 -47.96 77.92
CA ALA A 597 -10.86 -48.30 78.53
C ALA A 597 -11.94 -48.46 77.47
N PHE A 598 -12.69 -49.55 77.56
CA PHE A 598 -13.97 -49.72 76.89
C PHE A 598 -15.08 -49.60 77.92
N THR A 599 -16.06 -48.71 77.70
CA THR A 599 -17.19 -48.48 78.62
C THR A 599 -18.51 -48.62 77.89
N ALA A 600 -19.27 -49.66 78.20
CA ALA A 600 -20.65 -49.83 77.77
C ALA A 600 -21.58 -49.55 78.96
N LYS A 601 -22.49 -48.59 78.82
CA LYS A 601 -23.49 -48.24 79.83
C LYS A 601 -24.84 -48.05 79.14
N ALA A 602 -25.88 -48.63 79.71
CA ALA A 602 -27.26 -48.41 79.30
C ALA A 602 -28.10 -48.01 80.51
N GLY A 603 -29.08 -47.12 80.31
CA GLY A 603 -29.95 -46.63 81.40
C GLY A 603 -31.02 -47.65 81.82
N THR A 604 -31.43 -48.52 80.90
CA THR A 604 -32.51 -49.50 81.14
C THR A 604 -31.98 -50.93 81.04
N GLU A 605 -31.40 -51.29 79.90
CA GLU A 605 -30.98 -52.66 79.62
C GLU A 605 -29.69 -52.67 78.80
N LEU A 606 -28.73 -53.51 79.20
CA LEU A 606 -27.56 -53.86 78.41
C LEU A 606 -27.57 -55.38 78.21
N THR A 607 -27.82 -55.82 76.98
CA THR A 607 -27.94 -57.25 76.64
C THR A 607 -26.76 -57.71 75.81
N ASN A 608 -26.03 -58.71 76.32
CA ASN A 608 -24.95 -59.38 75.60
C ASN A 608 -25.34 -60.84 75.38
N GLN A 609 -25.43 -61.26 74.12
CA GLN A 609 -25.77 -62.62 73.74
C GLN A 609 -24.80 -63.10 72.65
N ALA A 610 -24.32 -64.34 72.79
CA ALA A 610 -23.52 -65.00 71.77
C ALA A 610 -24.12 -66.39 71.47
N GLY A 611 -24.13 -66.78 70.20
CA GLY A 611 -24.68 -68.08 69.78
C GLY A 611 -23.85 -69.29 70.19
N THR A 612 -22.54 -69.10 70.42
CA THR A 612 -21.60 -70.16 70.80
C THR A 612 -20.94 -69.86 72.14
N ASN A 613 -20.09 -68.82 72.20
CA ASN A 613 -19.29 -68.49 73.37
C ASN A 613 -19.40 -67.01 73.70
N LEU A 614 -19.67 -66.71 74.98
CA LEU A 614 -19.47 -65.39 75.57
C LEU A 614 -18.32 -65.49 76.57
N THR A 615 -17.20 -64.84 76.29
CA THR A 615 -15.98 -64.92 77.11
C THR A 615 -15.69 -63.58 77.77
N ASN A 616 -15.67 -63.55 79.10
CA ASN A 616 -15.26 -62.38 79.89
C ASN A 616 -13.98 -62.72 80.65
N LYS A 617 -12.87 -62.04 80.34
CA LYS A 617 -11.56 -62.25 80.98
C LYS A 617 -10.98 -60.91 81.43
N ALA A 618 -10.53 -60.84 82.68
CA ALA A 618 -9.85 -59.66 83.24
C ALA A 618 -8.53 -60.08 83.90
N GLY A 619 -7.47 -59.26 83.75
CA GLY A 619 -6.14 -59.58 84.30
C GLY A 619 -6.00 -59.32 85.81
N LEU A 620 -6.69 -58.30 86.33
CA LEU A 620 -6.62 -57.92 87.75
C LEU A 620 -7.90 -58.27 88.51
N LYS A 621 -9.05 -57.83 87.99
CA LYS A 621 -10.33 -57.94 88.68
C LYS A 621 -11.47 -58.04 87.68
N LEU A 622 -12.34 -59.03 87.88
CA LEU A 622 -13.67 -59.07 87.29
C LEU A 622 -14.67 -58.79 88.42
N VAL A 623 -15.60 -57.86 88.21
CA VAL A 623 -16.67 -57.54 89.18
C VAL A 623 -18.01 -57.73 88.50
N ASN A 624 -18.78 -58.68 89.02
CA ASN A 624 -20.18 -58.81 88.69
C ASN A 624 -20.97 -58.41 89.94
N GLN A 625 -21.92 -57.49 89.80
CA GLN A 625 -22.76 -57.03 90.90
C GLN A 625 -24.16 -56.73 90.36
N ALA A 626 -25.17 -57.22 91.06
CA ALA A 626 -26.57 -56.88 90.81
C ALA A 626 -27.21 -56.48 92.14
N SER A 627 -28.15 -55.52 92.11
CA SER A 627 -28.84 -55.03 93.31
C SER A 627 -29.93 -55.98 93.80
N LEU A 628 -30.60 -56.67 92.88
CA LEU A 628 -31.71 -57.58 93.19
C LEU A 628 -31.31 -59.05 93.07
N GLN A 629 -30.81 -59.45 91.90
CA GLN A 629 -30.61 -60.86 91.55
C GLN A 629 -29.48 -61.02 90.54
N MET A 630 -28.65 -62.05 90.73
CA MET A 630 -27.69 -62.51 89.75
C MET A 630 -27.96 -64.00 89.48
N ASP A 631 -28.39 -64.31 88.27
CA ASP A 631 -28.64 -65.68 87.84
C ASP A 631 -27.49 -66.19 86.97
N ASN A 632 -26.83 -67.23 87.45
CA ASN A 632 -25.92 -68.03 86.64
C ASN A 632 -26.57 -69.39 86.42
N LYS A 633 -26.99 -69.68 85.19
CA LYS A 633 -27.65 -70.94 84.83
C LYS A 633 -26.91 -71.59 83.67
N ALA A 634 -26.33 -72.75 83.92
CA ALA A 634 -25.72 -73.60 82.91
C ALA A 634 -25.79 -75.06 83.36
N PRO A 635 -25.68 -76.05 82.46
CA PRO A 635 -25.53 -77.46 82.84
C PRO A 635 -24.30 -77.69 83.74
N ILE A 636 -23.25 -76.89 83.54
CA ILE A 636 -22.02 -76.92 84.33
C ILE A 636 -21.62 -75.48 84.65
N ILE A 637 -21.41 -75.19 85.93
CA ILE A 637 -20.82 -73.93 86.40
C ILE A 637 -19.51 -74.28 87.10
N ASN A 638 -18.40 -73.82 86.53
CA ASN A 638 -17.08 -73.97 87.13
C ASN A 638 -16.67 -72.64 87.76
N SER A 639 -16.66 -72.57 89.09
CA SER A 639 -16.08 -71.45 89.85
C SER A 639 -14.86 -71.95 90.63
N LYS A 640 -13.70 -71.37 90.35
CA LYS A 640 -12.42 -71.77 90.95
C LYS A 640 -11.60 -70.52 91.28
N ALA A 641 -11.00 -70.50 92.48
CA ALA A 641 -9.96 -69.54 92.84
C ALA A 641 -8.75 -70.31 93.40
N ASP A 642 -7.54 -69.89 93.03
CA ASP A 642 -6.31 -70.60 93.44
C ASP A 642 -5.80 -70.17 94.81
N ALA A 643 -6.06 -68.93 95.24
CA ALA A 643 -5.65 -68.41 96.55
C ALA A 643 -6.80 -68.49 97.58
N MET A 644 -7.92 -67.84 97.28
CA MET A 644 -9.07 -67.75 98.19
C MET A 644 -10.36 -67.64 97.39
N HIS A 645 -11.31 -68.51 97.69
CA HIS A 645 -12.67 -68.42 97.18
C HIS A 645 -13.61 -68.14 98.35
N THR A 646 -14.10 -66.90 98.43
CA THR A 646 -15.03 -66.49 99.50
C THR A 646 -16.43 -66.44 98.93
N VAL A 647 -17.34 -67.16 99.57
CA VAL A 647 -18.78 -67.12 99.27
C VAL A 647 -19.49 -66.72 100.55
N GLU A 648 -20.20 -65.60 100.51
CA GLU A 648 -20.85 -65.00 101.67
C GLU A 648 -22.29 -64.62 101.33
N ALA A 649 -23.21 -64.81 102.28
CA ALA A 649 -24.60 -64.37 102.17
C ALA A 649 -25.02 -63.71 103.48
N GLY A 650 -25.60 -62.51 103.41
CA GLY A 650 -26.01 -61.76 104.62
C GLY A 650 -27.26 -62.28 105.32
N ALA A 651 -28.08 -63.10 104.64
CA ALA A 651 -29.30 -63.67 105.22
C ALA A 651 -29.33 -65.21 105.12
N LEU A 652 -29.21 -65.75 103.90
CA LEU A 652 -29.30 -67.20 103.65
C LEU A 652 -28.41 -67.61 102.49
N LEU A 653 -27.49 -68.54 102.75
CA LEU A 653 -26.80 -69.30 101.71
C LEU A 653 -27.47 -70.66 101.59
N THR A 654 -27.92 -71.01 100.38
CA THR A 654 -28.52 -72.33 100.11
C THR A 654 -27.71 -73.04 99.04
N LEU A 655 -27.07 -74.14 99.42
CA LEU A 655 -26.41 -75.07 98.51
C LEU A 655 -27.33 -76.27 98.33
N LYS A 656 -27.80 -76.50 97.10
CA LYS A 656 -28.67 -77.63 96.76
C LYS A 656 -28.02 -78.45 95.65
N GLY A 657 -27.77 -79.71 95.92
CA GLY A 657 -27.24 -80.68 94.97
C GLY A 657 -27.40 -82.10 95.50
N ALA A 658 -27.41 -83.09 94.61
CA ALA A 658 -27.47 -84.50 95.01
C ALA A 658 -26.20 -84.97 95.76
N LEU A 659 -25.08 -84.27 95.54
CA LEU A 659 -23.80 -84.52 96.20
C LEU A 659 -23.04 -83.19 96.38
N ALA A 660 -22.59 -82.91 97.60
CA ALA A 660 -21.67 -81.82 97.89
C ALA A 660 -20.44 -82.41 98.57
N LYS A 661 -19.26 -82.18 97.98
CA LYS A 661 -17.99 -82.61 98.55
C LYS A 661 -17.25 -81.38 99.07
N LEU A 662 -17.24 -81.23 100.39
CA LEU A 662 -16.39 -80.29 101.12
C LEU A 662 -15.20 -81.12 101.62
N ASN A 663 -13.99 -80.77 101.18
CA ASN A 663 -12.75 -81.40 101.63
C ASN A 663 -12.08 -80.54 102.69
#